data_AF-A0A7W1V054-F1
#
_entry.id   AF-A0A7W1V054-F1
#
_cell.length_a   1.000
_cell.length_b   1.000
_cell.length_c   1.000
_cell.angle_alpha   90.00
_cell.angle_beta   90.00
_cell.angle_gamma   90.00
#
_symmetry.space_group_name_H-M   'P 1'
#
loop_
_entity.id
_entity.type
_entity.pdbx_description
1 polymer ?
#
loop_
_entity_poly.entity_id
_entity_poly.type
_entity_poly.pdbx_seq_one_letter_code
_entity_poly.pdbx_strand_id
1 'polypeptide(L)'
;PIQATVNQDETLSFQMTDSAIENFLNSIPIYSLHKAFPTSYSPFLQRTYRVTLENETYLDDFFQRNEIEYVELVEEENIELFIPNDYNYMDRGTPNTALEIIKAPLSWNLTQGNPSILGGVLDNGFFVNHEDLINEIVLDLGSGQASHGTSVASAIAGQTDNNVGLASIGFETKLAIKSGGGHNGALLLSQQPGVKVINISLKFGCTYSPVAAEVFAEIWNGTPQHPPVVVVAAAGNGEVAKAANNAGYCPDANGGANGYVYPAAYENVIAVSGVNHLVPRYTEDFEFGYGVSWEDLAQRDISIPNSTLTYNDKVDLSAPAHHVLAANNDSNGYGFAYGTSIASPMVAGTVALMLDVNPNLTPDEVRDILRNTTDDIYYIPENVPFTNLYGTGRLNAFRAIKTAQCMANPTSGLDLAMQNSDEDTFIEPDTETEFVWRSNDIWVRNQDDGHEVRFHQNPEYDPNNPNFVYVRVTNNSCDTSSGNDNLKLYWAKANTSLSWPQHWDGTLFVNDPVTGQDILMGDEVGTLNIPSLAPGQTKIIEFEWNVPNPEDYININSNPWHFCLLARIDSNDDPMTFQEGDFITTNVKNNNNIAWKNTTVVDIIPDAPSPVVIGGVVAVGNPFNQQHSFNLEFVRENNDLGKAIYDEAEVTIEMDSILFNAWERGGKTGDNYKATASPAKKIVTNDNALIENIQFNPNEIGTVYVTFNFLTKELTEKTKFVYNVIQRDATTNEVIGGETYIISKKSRDIFIADAGNDEEIEKNETVTLNAGQINENATYNWYDPDGNLIYTGIALTISPEITKTYKLEIVSNIDGFKDYDEVEVTVNPYKLESLIPNPASNIVTINYIADEATSAYLMFVNNTTGSSNNYILDTSLAKIDIDISNYSTGLYSVILVCEGEIQSSKTLIKN
;
A
#
# COMPACT_ATOMS: atom_id res chain seq x y z
N PRO A 1 -27.42 -27.92 6.19
CA PRO A 1 -25.94 -27.92 6.15
C PRO A 1 -25.48 -27.36 4.81
N ILE A 2 -24.52 -26.44 4.84
CA ILE A 2 -23.91 -25.89 3.63
C ILE A 2 -22.59 -26.61 3.46
N GLN A 3 -22.42 -27.35 2.37
CA GLN A 3 -21.12 -27.82 1.92
C GLN A 3 -20.75 -26.98 0.70
N ALA A 4 -19.62 -26.27 0.77
CA ALA A 4 -19.11 -25.47 -0.34
C ALA A 4 -17.88 -26.18 -0.95
N THR A 5 -17.74 -26.07 -2.26
CA THR A 5 -16.59 -26.55 -3.05
C THR A 5 -16.06 -25.35 -3.81
N VAL A 6 -14.75 -25.10 -3.73
CA VAL A 6 -14.11 -23.99 -4.44
C VAL A 6 -13.89 -24.40 -5.90
N ASN A 7 -14.34 -23.56 -6.83
CA ASN A 7 -14.17 -23.72 -8.28
C ASN A 7 -12.78 -23.20 -8.72
N GLN A 8 -12.42 -23.47 -9.99
CA GLN A 8 -11.14 -23.02 -10.56
C GLN A 8 -10.99 -21.50 -10.69
N ASP A 9 -12.11 -20.76 -10.70
CA ASP A 9 -12.16 -19.29 -10.74
C ASP A 9 -12.40 -18.68 -9.34
N GLU A 10 -12.13 -19.45 -8.29
CA GLU A 10 -12.28 -19.09 -6.88
C GLU A 10 -13.72 -18.84 -6.41
N THR A 11 -14.71 -19.01 -7.29
CA THR A 11 -16.12 -19.00 -6.89
C THR A 11 -16.49 -20.26 -6.11
N LEU A 12 -17.52 -20.18 -5.29
CA LEU A 12 -18.01 -21.28 -4.47
C LEU A 12 -19.21 -21.95 -5.14
N SER A 13 -19.18 -23.28 -5.18
CA SER A 13 -20.34 -24.12 -5.48
C SER A 13 -20.85 -24.82 -4.23
N PHE A 14 -22.14 -24.72 -3.98
CA PHE A 14 -22.82 -25.12 -2.76
C PHE A 14 -23.66 -26.38 -2.98
N GLN A 15 -23.67 -27.24 -1.98
CA GLN A 15 -24.63 -28.32 -1.79
C GLN A 15 -25.39 -28.06 -0.49
N MET A 16 -26.70 -27.88 -0.58
CA MET A 16 -27.58 -27.47 0.52
C MET A 16 -28.85 -28.32 0.57
N THR A 17 -29.47 -28.38 1.74
CA THR A 17 -30.74 -29.10 1.92
C THR A 17 -31.95 -28.38 1.30
N ASP A 18 -31.82 -27.09 1.03
CA ASP A 18 -32.84 -26.29 0.37
C ASP A 18 -32.38 -26.04 -1.08
N SER A 19 -33.08 -26.67 -2.02
CA SER A 19 -32.73 -26.63 -3.44
C SER A 19 -32.94 -25.25 -4.08
N ALA A 20 -33.77 -24.39 -3.49
CA ALA A 20 -34.09 -23.09 -4.09
C ALA A 20 -32.98 -22.06 -3.82
N ILE A 21 -32.41 -22.09 -2.61
CA ILE A 21 -31.23 -21.28 -2.25
C ILE A 21 -29.94 -21.89 -2.81
N GLU A 22 -29.83 -23.23 -2.89
CA GLU A 22 -28.68 -23.91 -3.55
C GLU A 22 -28.53 -23.46 -5.00
N ASN A 23 -29.60 -23.60 -5.80
CA ASN A 23 -29.59 -23.21 -7.21
C ASN A 23 -29.30 -21.72 -7.40
N PHE A 24 -29.74 -20.89 -6.45
CA PHE A 24 -29.51 -19.46 -6.48
C PHE A 24 -28.05 -19.10 -6.19
N LEU A 25 -27.49 -19.57 -5.09
CA LEU A 25 -26.10 -19.31 -4.73
C LEU A 25 -25.12 -19.89 -5.78
N ASN A 26 -25.47 -21.01 -6.41
CA ASN A 26 -24.71 -21.59 -7.53
C ASN A 26 -24.88 -20.85 -8.88
N SER A 27 -25.82 -19.90 -8.97
CA SER A 27 -26.03 -19.10 -10.18
C SER A 27 -25.26 -17.77 -10.17
N ILE A 28 -24.59 -17.46 -9.07
CA ILE A 28 -23.89 -16.20 -8.82
C ILE A 28 -22.42 -16.50 -8.48
N PRO A 29 -21.45 -15.70 -8.95
CA PRO A 29 -20.04 -15.83 -8.55
C PRO A 29 -19.87 -15.38 -7.08
N ILE A 30 -19.89 -16.34 -6.17
CA ILE A 30 -19.72 -16.11 -4.72
C ILE A 30 -18.30 -16.50 -4.32
N TYR A 31 -17.50 -15.57 -3.80
CA TYR A 31 -16.12 -15.82 -3.39
C TYR A 31 -16.00 -16.26 -1.93
N SER A 32 -16.94 -15.83 -1.08
CA SER A 32 -17.01 -16.26 0.31
C SER A 32 -18.45 -16.37 0.79
N LEU A 33 -18.74 -17.35 1.64
CA LEU A 33 -20.02 -17.46 2.35
C LEU A 33 -19.77 -18.08 3.73
N HIS A 34 -19.89 -17.30 4.78
CA HIS A 34 -19.70 -17.76 6.15
C HIS A 34 -20.75 -17.17 7.09
N LYS A 35 -20.95 -17.79 8.27
CA LYS A 35 -21.88 -17.24 9.27
C LYS A 35 -21.32 -15.92 9.80
N ALA A 36 -22.13 -14.86 9.76
CA ALA A 36 -21.71 -13.55 10.27
C ALA A 36 -21.56 -13.55 11.80
N PHE A 37 -22.38 -14.34 12.52
CA PHE A 37 -22.37 -14.39 13.99
C PHE A 37 -22.34 -15.84 14.51
N PRO A 38 -21.23 -16.58 14.31
CA PRO A 38 -21.18 -18.02 14.55
C PRO A 38 -21.42 -18.40 16.03
N THR A 39 -21.15 -17.48 16.95
CA THR A 39 -21.28 -17.66 18.41
C THR A 39 -22.62 -17.18 18.98
N SER A 40 -23.45 -16.50 18.19
CA SER A 40 -24.71 -15.90 18.68
C SER A 40 -25.77 -16.97 19.01
N TYR A 41 -26.64 -16.76 20.00
CA TYR A 41 -27.76 -17.68 20.25
C TYR A 41 -29.09 -17.19 19.65
N SER A 42 -29.10 -16.00 19.03
CA SER A 42 -30.30 -15.44 18.41
C SER A 42 -30.69 -16.24 17.15
N PRO A 43 -31.95 -16.68 17.00
CA PRO A 43 -32.39 -17.40 15.81
C PRO A 43 -32.25 -16.63 14.50
N PHE A 44 -32.32 -15.30 14.55
CA PHE A 44 -32.09 -14.43 13.39
C PHE A 44 -30.60 -14.44 13.01
N LEU A 45 -29.72 -14.10 13.97
CA LEU A 45 -28.28 -14.01 13.77
C LEU A 45 -27.61 -15.36 13.43
N GLN A 46 -28.15 -16.47 13.95
CA GLN A 46 -27.70 -17.82 13.61
C GLN A 46 -28.00 -18.23 12.16
N ARG A 47 -28.87 -17.48 11.48
CA ARG A 47 -29.18 -17.62 10.05
C ARG A 47 -28.65 -16.44 9.22
N THR A 48 -27.85 -15.55 9.80
CA THR A 48 -27.19 -14.46 9.07
C THR A 48 -25.85 -14.93 8.55
N TYR A 49 -25.59 -14.68 7.28
CA TYR A 49 -24.37 -15.05 6.58
C TYR A 49 -23.77 -13.80 5.93
N ARG A 50 -22.44 -13.70 5.97
CA ARG A 50 -21.67 -12.73 5.19
C ARG A 50 -21.30 -13.39 3.87
N VAL A 51 -21.52 -12.70 2.77
CA VAL A 51 -21.26 -13.17 1.41
C VAL A 51 -20.37 -12.17 0.69
N THR A 52 -19.34 -12.66 0.01
CA THR A 52 -18.48 -11.85 -0.88
C THR A 52 -18.85 -12.16 -2.33
N LEU A 53 -19.14 -11.12 -3.11
CA LEU A 53 -19.59 -11.20 -4.50
C LEU A 53 -18.54 -10.52 -5.39
N GLU A 54 -18.52 -10.86 -6.68
CA GLU A 54 -17.61 -10.22 -7.67
C GLU A 54 -17.76 -8.70 -7.71
N ASN A 55 -19.00 -8.23 -7.59
CA ASN A 55 -19.36 -6.82 -7.56
C ASN A 55 -20.79 -6.67 -6.98
N GLU A 56 -21.18 -5.44 -6.68
CA GLU A 56 -22.46 -5.10 -6.06
C GLU A 56 -23.70 -5.37 -6.95
N THR A 57 -23.54 -5.56 -8.27
CA THR A 57 -24.71 -5.73 -9.16
C THR A 57 -25.49 -7.02 -8.89
N TYR A 58 -24.85 -8.00 -8.25
CA TYR A 58 -25.49 -9.23 -7.81
C TYR A 58 -26.36 -9.06 -6.56
N LEU A 59 -26.27 -7.93 -5.84
CA LEU A 59 -27.06 -7.66 -4.63
C LEU A 59 -28.57 -7.64 -4.92
N ASP A 60 -28.96 -7.09 -6.08
CA ASP A 60 -30.35 -7.06 -6.56
C ASP A 60 -30.95 -8.46 -6.71
N ASP A 61 -30.13 -9.44 -7.05
CA ASP A 61 -30.57 -10.82 -7.20
C ASP A 61 -30.89 -11.44 -5.83
N PHE A 62 -30.19 -11.05 -4.76
CA PHE A 62 -30.48 -11.48 -3.38
C PHE A 62 -31.79 -10.84 -2.87
N PHE A 63 -32.04 -9.56 -3.18
CA PHE A 63 -33.28 -8.87 -2.79
C PHE A 63 -34.55 -9.48 -3.40
N GLN A 64 -34.43 -10.11 -4.57
CA GLN A 64 -35.57 -10.70 -5.27
C GLN A 64 -35.93 -12.11 -4.80
N ARG A 65 -35.16 -12.69 -3.86
CA ARG A 65 -35.40 -14.06 -3.35
C ARG A 65 -36.38 -14.07 -2.19
N ASN A 66 -37.42 -14.91 -2.32
CA ASN A 66 -38.36 -15.16 -1.22
C ASN A 66 -37.73 -15.95 -0.06
N GLU A 67 -36.60 -16.62 -0.30
CA GLU A 67 -35.85 -17.39 0.68
C GLU A 67 -34.96 -16.53 1.58
N ILE A 68 -34.72 -15.27 1.19
CA ILE A 68 -33.85 -14.33 1.89
C ILE A 68 -34.71 -13.30 2.61
N GLU A 69 -34.59 -13.25 3.94
CA GLU A 69 -35.39 -12.39 4.81
C GLU A 69 -34.92 -10.93 4.76
N TYR A 70 -33.61 -10.71 4.66
CA TYR A 70 -32.95 -9.41 4.67
C TYR A 70 -31.56 -9.51 4.05
N VAL A 71 -31.13 -8.46 3.36
CA VAL A 71 -29.79 -8.29 2.78
C VAL A 71 -29.35 -6.87 3.07
N GLU A 72 -28.13 -6.72 3.55
CA GLU A 72 -27.45 -5.44 3.68
C GLU A 72 -26.05 -5.56 3.08
N LEU A 73 -25.57 -4.48 2.46
CA LEU A 73 -24.15 -4.36 2.16
C LEU A 73 -23.44 -4.07 3.48
N VAL A 74 -22.43 -4.87 3.80
CA VAL A 74 -21.62 -4.68 5.00
C VAL A 74 -20.40 -3.87 4.60
N GLU A 75 -20.41 -2.58 4.93
CA GLU A 75 -19.19 -1.77 5.01
C GLU A 75 -18.35 -2.32 6.17
N GLU A 76 -17.06 -2.55 5.96
CA GLU A 76 -16.19 -2.97 7.07
C GLU A 76 -16.03 -1.80 8.04
N GLU A 77 -16.42 -2.02 9.30
CA GLU A 77 -16.13 -1.08 10.39
C GLU A 77 -14.64 -1.15 10.72
N ASN A 78 -13.83 -0.41 9.98
CA ASN A 78 -12.60 0.16 10.53
C ASN A 78 -13.01 1.40 11.31
N ILE A 79 -12.79 1.42 12.62
CA ILE A 79 -12.80 2.71 13.34
C ILE A 79 -11.37 3.23 13.23
N GLU A 80 -11.11 3.92 12.13
CA GLU A 80 -9.86 4.63 11.85
C GLU A 80 -9.78 5.88 12.77
N LEU A 81 -8.70 6.67 12.63
CA LEU A 81 -8.85 8.14 12.66
C LEU A 81 -10.24 8.50 12.13
N PHE A 82 -10.92 9.53 12.67
CA PHE A 82 -12.15 9.94 11.99
C PHE A 82 -11.79 10.46 10.60
N ILE A 83 -11.82 9.56 9.64
CA ILE A 83 -11.66 9.71 8.22
C ILE A 83 -13.09 9.54 7.73
N PRO A 84 -13.72 10.63 7.28
CA PRO A 84 -15.05 10.55 6.71
C PRO A 84 -15.10 9.44 5.66
N ASN A 85 -16.21 8.71 5.60
CA ASN A 85 -16.41 7.66 4.61
C ASN A 85 -16.31 8.15 3.13
N ASP A 86 -16.32 9.47 2.92
CA ASP A 86 -16.16 10.20 1.67
C ASP A 86 -14.82 10.99 1.58
N TYR A 87 -13.81 10.59 2.39
CA TYR A 87 -12.50 11.25 2.41
C TYR A 87 -11.71 11.04 1.11
N ASN A 88 -11.79 9.85 0.53
CA ASN A 88 -11.24 9.56 -0.79
C ASN A 88 -12.28 9.88 -1.86
N TYR A 89 -11.85 10.35 -3.02
CA TYR A 89 -12.80 10.58 -4.12
C TYR A 89 -13.40 9.25 -4.60
N MET A 90 -14.65 8.98 -4.21
CA MET A 90 -15.31 7.66 -4.32
C MET A 90 -15.27 7.05 -5.73
N ASP A 91 -15.41 7.87 -6.79
CA ASP A 91 -15.40 7.38 -8.18
C ASP A 91 -14.01 6.96 -8.69
N ARG A 92 -12.93 7.33 -7.98
CA ARG A 92 -11.55 7.13 -8.46
C ARG A 92 -10.56 6.65 -7.39
N GLY A 93 -11.00 6.42 -6.15
CA GLY A 93 -10.15 6.03 -5.02
C GLY A 93 -8.98 6.98 -4.76
N THR A 94 -9.08 8.24 -5.17
CA THR A 94 -7.95 9.19 -5.09
C THR A 94 -7.93 9.87 -3.72
N PRO A 95 -6.82 9.82 -2.95
CA PRO A 95 -6.75 10.44 -1.64
C PRO A 95 -6.90 11.97 -1.67
N ASN A 96 -7.61 12.54 -0.68
CA ASN A 96 -7.73 13.98 -0.50
C ASN A 96 -6.49 14.56 0.21
N THR A 97 -5.38 14.55 -0.53
CA THR A 97 -4.07 15.06 -0.10
C THR A 97 -4.12 16.52 0.37
N ALA A 98 -5.07 17.33 -0.08
CA ALA A 98 -5.27 18.70 0.40
C ALA A 98 -5.75 18.77 1.86
N LEU A 99 -6.52 17.80 2.33
CA LEU A 99 -6.96 17.73 3.74
C LEU A 99 -5.88 17.12 4.63
N GLU A 100 -5.18 16.11 4.12
CA GLU A 100 -4.06 15.46 4.79
C GLU A 100 -2.95 16.46 5.12
N ILE A 101 -2.58 17.28 4.13
CA ILE A 101 -1.47 18.21 4.23
C ILE A 101 -1.75 19.33 5.25
N ILE A 102 -3.02 19.72 5.45
CA ILE A 102 -3.41 20.70 6.48
C ILE A 102 -3.71 20.06 7.83
N LYS A 103 -3.50 18.75 7.98
CA LYS A 103 -3.78 17.98 9.20
C LYS A 103 -5.26 18.00 9.59
N ALA A 104 -6.16 17.90 8.61
CA ALA A 104 -7.61 17.86 8.86
C ALA A 104 -8.05 16.64 9.70
N PRO A 105 -7.57 15.40 9.46
CA PRO A 105 -7.97 14.24 10.27
C PRO A 105 -7.70 14.43 11.77
N LEU A 106 -6.49 14.89 12.13
CA LEU A 106 -6.15 15.21 13.52
C LEU A 106 -7.02 16.33 14.10
N SER A 107 -7.43 17.29 13.26
CA SER A 107 -8.33 18.38 13.67
C SER A 107 -9.72 17.88 14.04
N TRP A 108 -10.25 16.91 13.30
CA TRP A 108 -11.60 16.39 13.51
C TRP A 108 -11.73 15.58 14.80
N ASN A 109 -10.62 15.07 15.33
CA ASN A 109 -10.59 14.47 16.67
C ASN A 109 -10.74 15.52 17.79
N LEU A 110 -10.45 16.81 17.52
CA LEU A 110 -10.69 17.90 18.47
C LEU A 110 -12.12 18.44 18.39
N THR A 111 -12.64 18.57 17.17
CA THR A 111 -14.03 18.94 16.89
C THR A 111 -14.39 18.61 15.43
N GLN A 112 -15.62 18.15 15.21
CA GLN A 112 -16.22 18.02 13.89
C GLN A 112 -17.06 19.24 13.51
N GLY A 113 -17.05 20.29 14.33
CA GLY A 113 -17.79 21.52 14.10
C GLY A 113 -19.18 21.53 14.73
N ASN A 114 -19.96 22.55 14.39
CA ASN A 114 -21.28 22.76 14.95
C ASN A 114 -22.20 23.42 13.93
N PRO A 115 -23.37 22.84 13.62
CA PRO A 115 -24.24 23.33 12.57
C PRO A 115 -24.89 24.70 12.88
N SER A 116 -24.76 25.20 14.11
CA SER A 116 -25.17 26.56 14.49
C SER A 116 -24.13 27.63 14.14
N ILE A 117 -22.90 27.24 13.83
CA ILE A 117 -21.85 28.12 13.33
C ILE A 117 -21.92 28.09 11.81
N LEU A 118 -22.28 29.23 11.22
CA LEU A 118 -22.45 29.34 9.77
C LEU A 118 -21.21 29.93 9.11
N GLY A 119 -20.71 29.22 8.10
CA GLY A 119 -19.77 29.71 7.10
C GLY A 119 -20.50 30.52 6.05
N GLY A 120 -20.29 31.84 6.04
CA GLY A 120 -20.78 32.74 5.00
C GLY A 120 -19.98 32.56 3.71
N VAL A 121 -20.65 32.37 2.57
CA VAL A 121 -19.98 32.25 1.26
C VAL A 121 -20.46 33.35 0.31
N LEU A 122 -19.57 34.26 -0.05
CA LEU A 122 -19.84 35.31 -1.04
C LEU A 122 -19.15 34.96 -2.36
N ASP A 123 -19.95 34.47 -3.32
CA ASP A 123 -19.46 34.02 -4.63
C ASP A 123 -20.41 34.44 -5.78
N ASN A 124 -20.21 33.96 -7.01
CA ASN A 124 -20.97 34.35 -8.21
C ASN A 124 -22.08 33.36 -8.60
N GLY A 125 -22.56 32.54 -7.67
CA GLY A 125 -23.63 31.56 -7.89
C GLY A 125 -23.29 30.21 -7.26
N PHE A 126 -24.31 29.44 -6.95
CA PHE A 126 -24.26 28.18 -6.22
C PHE A 126 -25.25 27.20 -6.84
N PHE A 127 -24.80 25.99 -7.13
CA PHE A 127 -25.69 24.89 -7.41
C PHE A 127 -26.19 24.30 -6.08
N VAL A 128 -27.23 24.95 -5.52
CA VAL A 128 -27.74 24.63 -4.16
C VAL A 128 -28.36 23.23 -4.02
N ASN A 129 -28.65 22.56 -5.13
CA ASN A 129 -29.18 21.20 -5.14
C ASN A 129 -28.09 20.15 -5.39
N HIS A 130 -26.81 20.53 -5.39
CA HIS A 130 -25.72 19.58 -5.38
C HIS A 130 -25.89 18.66 -4.16
N GLU A 131 -25.70 17.35 -4.35
CA GLU A 131 -25.94 16.36 -3.29
C GLU A 131 -25.12 16.66 -2.03
N ASP A 132 -23.90 17.14 -2.23
CA ASP A 132 -22.97 17.52 -1.17
C ASP A 132 -23.24 18.89 -0.51
N LEU A 133 -24.23 19.66 -1.00
CA LEU A 133 -24.53 21.01 -0.48
C LEU A 133 -25.98 21.22 -0.08
N ILE A 134 -26.89 20.35 -0.53
CA ILE A 134 -28.34 20.54 -0.37
C ILE A 134 -28.76 20.59 1.10
N ASN A 135 -28.04 19.89 1.98
CA ASN A 135 -28.27 19.88 3.42
C ASN A 135 -27.30 20.78 4.21
N GLU A 136 -26.32 21.37 3.52
CA GLU A 136 -25.32 22.25 4.12
C GLU A 136 -25.72 23.71 4.00
N ILE A 137 -26.39 24.10 2.92
CA ILE A 137 -26.87 25.47 2.70
C ILE A 137 -28.19 25.69 3.45
N VAL A 138 -28.11 26.30 4.63
CA VAL A 138 -29.27 26.58 5.48
C VAL A 138 -29.85 27.98 5.28
N LEU A 139 -29.09 28.88 4.64
CA LEU A 139 -29.54 30.24 4.33
C LEU A 139 -29.10 30.68 2.93
N ASP A 140 -30.07 30.86 2.02
CA ASP A 140 -29.85 31.37 0.66
C ASP A 140 -30.30 32.84 0.55
N LEU A 141 -29.33 33.76 0.46
CA LEU A 141 -29.56 35.20 0.26
C LEU A 141 -29.40 35.63 -1.21
N GLY A 142 -29.34 34.66 -2.12
CA GLY A 142 -29.22 34.85 -3.54
C GLY A 142 -28.49 33.67 -4.16
N SER A 143 -29.22 32.85 -4.91
CA SER A 143 -28.70 31.73 -5.68
C SER A 143 -28.70 32.03 -7.19
N GLY A 144 -27.92 31.22 -7.90
CA GLY A 144 -27.78 31.24 -9.36
C GLY A 144 -26.87 30.07 -9.75
N GLN A 145 -27.02 29.48 -10.93
CA GLN A 145 -26.24 28.29 -11.29
C GLN A 145 -24.82 28.67 -11.74
N ALA A 146 -23.79 28.41 -10.91
CA ALA A 146 -22.40 28.61 -11.27
C ALA A 146 -21.49 27.57 -10.59
N SER A 147 -20.51 27.05 -11.34
CA SER A 147 -19.53 26.06 -10.84
C SER A 147 -18.68 26.60 -9.70
N HIS A 148 -18.19 27.84 -9.83
CA HIS A 148 -17.18 28.40 -8.91
C HIS A 148 -17.67 28.47 -7.46
N GLY A 149 -18.85 29.05 -7.19
CA GLY A 149 -19.36 29.13 -5.83
C GLY A 149 -19.78 27.78 -5.24
N THR A 150 -20.14 26.80 -6.07
CA THR A 150 -20.34 25.40 -5.64
C THR A 150 -19.02 24.78 -5.15
N SER A 151 -17.93 24.94 -5.91
CA SER A 151 -16.61 24.44 -5.50
C SER A 151 -16.10 25.14 -4.24
N VAL A 152 -16.33 26.44 -4.14
CA VAL A 152 -15.94 27.23 -2.95
C VAL A 152 -16.75 26.84 -1.72
N ALA A 153 -18.06 26.63 -1.88
CA ALA A 153 -18.94 26.22 -0.78
C ALA A 153 -18.58 24.83 -0.26
N SER A 154 -18.39 23.87 -1.16
CA SER A 154 -17.98 22.51 -0.79
C SER A 154 -16.62 22.51 -0.09
N ALA A 155 -15.63 23.25 -0.57
CA ALA A 155 -14.33 23.33 0.12
C ALA A 155 -14.39 23.90 1.56
N ILE A 156 -15.47 24.60 1.96
CA ILE A 156 -15.72 25.00 3.34
C ILE A 156 -16.41 23.86 4.08
N ALA A 157 -17.57 23.44 3.57
CA ALA A 157 -18.45 22.47 4.22
C ALA A 157 -19.35 21.79 3.18
N GLY A 158 -18.75 20.90 2.38
CA GLY A 158 -19.47 19.78 1.77
C GLY A 158 -19.98 18.83 2.85
N GLN A 159 -20.99 18.04 2.51
CA GLN A 159 -21.69 17.16 3.43
C GLN A 159 -20.78 15.97 3.78
N THR A 160 -19.87 16.21 4.72
CA THR A 160 -18.84 15.26 5.11
C THR A 160 -19.45 14.07 5.87
N ASP A 161 -18.90 12.87 5.66
CA ASP A 161 -19.28 11.61 6.29
C ASP A 161 -20.69 11.11 5.93
N ASN A 162 -21.04 11.15 4.65
CA ASN A 162 -22.39 10.82 4.13
C ASN A 162 -22.42 9.69 3.07
N ASN A 163 -21.31 8.97 2.87
CA ASN A 163 -21.06 7.97 1.82
C ASN A 163 -21.08 8.50 0.38
N VAL A 164 -21.16 9.82 0.17
CA VAL A 164 -21.35 10.46 -1.14
C VAL A 164 -20.54 11.74 -1.27
N GLY A 165 -19.59 11.74 -2.20
CA GLY A 165 -18.98 12.97 -2.68
C GLY A 165 -17.61 13.28 -2.11
N LEU A 166 -17.52 14.28 -1.23
CA LEU A 166 -16.24 14.75 -0.71
C LEU A 166 -16.30 15.23 0.76
N ALA A 167 -15.28 14.84 1.51
CA ALA A 167 -15.00 15.42 2.81
C ALA A 167 -14.49 16.87 2.74
N SER A 168 -14.86 17.68 3.72
CA SER A 168 -14.51 19.11 3.80
C SER A 168 -14.03 19.49 5.20
N ILE A 169 -13.06 20.40 5.29
CA ILE A 169 -12.44 20.77 6.58
C ILE A 169 -13.46 21.28 7.61
N GLY A 170 -14.49 22.02 7.19
CA GLY A 170 -15.52 22.55 8.09
C GLY A 170 -16.50 21.49 8.61
N PHE A 171 -16.48 20.28 8.05
CA PHE A 171 -17.21 19.10 8.53
C PHE A 171 -18.70 19.40 8.83
N GLU A 172 -19.14 19.57 10.09
CA GLU A 172 -20.55 19.82 10.46
C GLU A 172 -20.98 21.30 10.29
N THR A 173 -20.07 22.18 9.87
CA THR A 173 -20.35 23.60 9.64
C THR A 173 -21.44 23.78 8.58
N LYS A 174 -22.46 24.61 8.85
CA LYS A 174 -23.48 24.92 7.84
C LYS A 174 -23.18 26.21 7.09
N LEU A 175 -23.81 26.41 5.95
CA LEU A 175 -23.50 27.51 5.03
C LEU A 175 -24.63 28.53 4.92
N ALA A 176 -24.23 29.81 4.89
CA ALA A 176 -25.06 30.92 4.46
C ALA A 176 -24.48 31.51 3.18
N ILE A 177 -25.20 31.43 2.07
CA ILE A 177 -24.67 31.83 0.76
C ILE A 177 -25.22 33.18 0.31
N LYS A 178 -24.40 33.91 -0.44
CA LYS A 178 -24.80 35.14 -1.14
C LYS A 178 -24.15 35.22 -2.51
N SER A 179 -24.97 35.25 -3.56
CA SER A 179 -24.49 35.49 -4.93
C SER A 179 -24.29 37.00 -5.19
N GLY A 180 -23.05 37.42 -5.45
CA GLY A 180 -22.65 38.78 -5.81
C GLY A 180 -22.92 39.85 -4.75
N GLY A 181 -22.73 41.13 -5.12
CA GLY A 181 -23.01 42.29 -4.25
C GLY A 181 -21.80 42.93 -3.58
N GLY A 182 -20.58 42.42 -3.80
CA GLY A 182 -19.34 43.02 -3.29
C GLY A 182 -19.35 43.20 -1.76
N HIS A 183 -18.77 44.29 -1.26
CA HIS A 183 -18.73 44.59 0.18
C HIS A 183 -20.13 44.72 0.82
N ASN A 184 -21.17 45.11 0.07
CA ASN A 184 -22.54 45.11 0.59
C ASN A 184 -23.09 43.70 0.79
N GLY A 185 -22.67 42.74 -0.06
CA GLY A 185 -22.99 41.33 0.11
C GLY A 185 -22.34 40.74 1.36
N ALA A 186 -21.06 41.10 1.61
CA ALA A 186 -20.34 40.69 2.81
C ALA A 186 -20.99 41.26 4.08
N LEU A 187 -21.37 42.55 4.07
CA LEU A 187 -22.09 43.18 5.18
C LEU A 187 -23.46 42.54 5.43
N LEU A 188 -24.18 42.15 4.37
CA LEU A 188 -25.45 41.47 4.52
C LEU A 188 -25.29 40.10 5.19
N LEU A 189 -24.27 39.33 4.78
CA LEU A 189 -23.96 38.03 5.39
C LEU A 189 -23.58 38.18 6.87
N SER A 190 -22.76 39.17 7.23
CA SER A 190 -22.31 39.37 8.61
C SER A 190 -23.44 39.75 9.57
N GLN A 191 -24.55 40.25 9.04
CA GLN A 191 -25.74 40.62 9.81
C GLN A 191 -26.68 39.44 10.07
N GLN A 192 -26.43 38.28 9.46
CA GLN A 192 -27.27 37.10 9.66
C GLN A 192 -26.93 36.37 10.95
N PRO A 193 -27.95 35.89 11.70
CA PRO A 193 -27.71 35.05 12.87
C PRO A 193 -26.90 33.80 12.51
N GLY A 194 -25.92 33.45 13.36
CA GLY A 194 -25.10 32.26 13.19
C GLY A 194 -23.90 32.43 12.25
N VAL A 195 -23.86 33.44 11.37
CA VAL A 195 -22.68 33.70 10.53
C VAL A 195 -21.53 34.18 11.39
N LYS A 196 -20.43 33.42 11.39
CA LYS A 196 -19.24 33.67 12.23
C LYS A 196 -17.96 33.90 11.44
N VAL A 197 -17.90 33.34 10.24
CA VAL A 197 -16.84 33.55 9.27
C VAL A 197 -17.45 33.77 7.89
N ILE A 198 -16.85 34.64 7.09
CA ILE A 198 -17.25 34.88 5.70
C ILE A 198 -16.05 34.64 4.80
N ASN A 199 -16.18 33.68 3.89
CA ASN A 199 -15.23 33.46 2.81
C ASN A 199 -15.60 34.28 1.58
N ILE A 200 -14.61 34.99 1.01
CA ILE A 200 -14.74 35.78 -0.20
C ILE A 200 -13.66 35.33 -1.20
N SER A 201 -14.03 34.40 -2.08
CA SER A 201 -13.15 33.88 -3.13
C SER A 201 -13.25 34.67 -4.44
N LEU A 202 -13.59 35.96 -4.34
CA LEU A 202 -13.84 36.86 -5.46
C LEU A 202 -12.98 38.13 -5.38
N LYS A 203 -12.55 38.61 -6.56
CA LYS A 203 -11.97 39.95 -6.71
C LYS A 203 -13.07 41.01 -6.84
N PHE A 204 -13.00 42.05 -6.02
CA PHE A 204 -13.80 43.27 -6.16
C PHE A 204 -13.09 44.37 -6.95
N GLY A 205 -11.75 44.38 -6.92
CA GLY A 205 -10.94 45.32 -7.69
C GLY A 205 -9.46 45.27 -7.32
N CYS A 206 -8.66 46.07 -8.02
CA CYS A 206 -7.20 46.21 -7.80
C CYS A 206 -6.82 47.54 -7.12
N THR A 207 -7.81 48.30 -6.67
CA THR A 207 -7.64 49.64 -6.10
C THR A 207 -8.32 49.72 -4.74
N TYR A 208 -7.62 50.32 -3.78
CA TYR A 208 -8.15 50.57 -2.45
C TYR A 208 -9.44 51.41 -2.49
N SER A 209 -10.46 51.00 -1.73
CA SER A 209 -11.67 51.78 -1.49
C SER A 209 -11.83 52.06 0.00
N PRO A 210 -11.82 53.34 0.45
CA PRO A 210 -12.01 53.66 1.85
C PRO A 210 -13.40 53.24 2.37
N VAL A 211 -14.43 53.26 1.52
CA VAL A 211 -15.77 52.82 1.90
C VAL A 211 -15.79 51.31 2.17
N ALA A 212 -15.14 50.52 1.32
CA ALA A 212 -15.08 49.08 1.55
C ALA A 212 -14.23 48.74 2.78
N ALA A 213 -13.12 49.48 3.01
CA ALA A 213 -12.32 49.32 4.22
C ALA A 213 -13.13 49.55 5.50
N GLU A 214 -13.95 50.62 5.56
CA GLU A 214 -14.84 50.88 6.70
C GLU A 214 -15.90 49.78 6.86
N VAL A 215 -16.45 49.24 5.76
CA VAL A 215 -17.38 48.11 5.82
C VAL A 215 -16.71 46.87 6.43
N PHE A 216 -15.51 46.51 5.99
CA PHE A 216 -14.79 45.37 6.57
C PHE A 216 -14.37 45.61 8.01
N ALA A 217 -14.02 46.85 8.38
CA ALA A 217 -13.78 47.22 9.77
C ALA A 217 -15.04 47.07 10.64
N GLU A 218 -16.23 47.43 10.13
CA GLU A 218 -17.50 47.23 10.85
C GLU A 218 -17.80 45.74 11.04
N ILE A 219 -17.61 44.91 10.01
CA ILE A 219 -17.79 43.46 10.08
C ILE A 219 -16.83 42.84 11.12
N TRP A 220 -15.56 43.22 11.06
CA TRP A 220 -14.49 42.70 11.91
C TRP A 220 -14.65 43.10 13.38
N ASN A 221 -15.02 44.34 13.65
CA ASN A 221 -15.19 44.83 15.03
C ASN A 221 -16.57 44.53 15.61
N GLY A 222 -17.55 44.22 14.75
CA GLY A 222 -18.95 44.13 15.12
C GLY A 222 -19.55 45.48 15.52
N THR A 223 -20.84 45.41 15.86
CA THR A 223 -21.66 46.51 16.35
C THR A 223 -22.46 46.04 17.57
N PRO A 224 -23.13 46.93 18.32
CA PRO A 224 -24.02 46.50 19.40
C PRO A 224 -25.17 45.59 18.95
N GLN A 225 -25.50 45.57 17.65
CA GLN A 225 -26.57 44.75 17.07
C GLN A 225 -26.06 43.45 16.43
N HIS A 226 -24.81 43.43 15.96
CA HIS A 226 -24.23 42.31 15.23
C HIS A 226 -22.83 42.01 15.77
N PRO A 227 -22.55 40.79 16.24
CA PRO A 227 -21.22 40.46 16.77
C PRO A 227 -20.14 40.54 15.69
N PRO A 228 -18.86 40.61 16.09
CA PRO A 228 -17.72 40.44 15.17
C PRO A 228 -17.84 39.19 14.30
N VAL A 229 -17.44 39.31 13.04
CA VAL A 229 -17.39 38.20 12.07
C VAL A 229 -16.04 38.19 11.39
N VAL A 230 -15.39 37.03 11.33
CA VAL A 230 -14.11 36.86 10.63
C VAL A 230 -14.33 36.94 9.13
N VAL A 231 -13.46 37.64 8.40
CA VAL A 231 -13.50 37.68 6.93
C VAL A 231 -12.23 37.06 6.39
N VAL A 232 -12.37 36.05 5.53
CA VAL A 232 -11.27 35.35 4.86
C VAL A 232 -11.42 35.57 3.36
N ALA A 233 -10.36 35.94 2.66
CA ALA A 233 -10.44 36.22 1.23
C ALA A 233 -9.21 35.75 0.44
N ALA A 234 -9.49 35.36 -0.81
CA ALA A 234 -8.49 34.89 -1.75
C ALA A 234 -7.55 36.02 -2.22
N ALA A 235 -6.24 35.81 -2.10
CA ALA A 235 -5.21 36.82 -2.37
C ALA A 235 -5.00 37.16 -3.86
N GLY A 236 -5.47 36.32 -4.78
CA GLY A 236 -5.36 36.55 -6.22
C GLY A 236 -4.66 35.43 -6.98
N ASN A 237 -4.81 35.46 -8.30
CA ASN A 237 -4.20 34.47 -9.19
C ASN A 237 -3.14 35.10 -10.11
N GLY A 238 -2.14 34.28 -10.44
CA GLY A 238 -0.88 34.58 -11.13
C GLY A 238 -0.94 34.98 -12.61
N GLU A 239 0.21 34.98 -13.29
CA GLU A 239 0.38 35.37 -14.69
C GLU A 239 -0.42 34.51 -15.69
N VAL A 240 -0.71 33.23 -15.40
CA VAL A 240 -1.62 32.43 -16.24
C VAL A 240 -3.02 33.03 -16.24
N ALA A 241 -3.47 33.61 -15.12
CA ALA A 241 -4.75 34.30 -15.03
C ALA A 241 -4.78 35.60 -15.87
N LYS A 242 -3.63 36.26 -16.07
CA LYS A 242 -3.48 37.42 -16.96
C LYS A 242 -3.69 37.04 -18.42
N ALA A 243 -3.10 35.93 -18.87
CA ALA A 243 -3.25 35.44 -20.25
C ALA A 243 -4.70 35.01 -20.58
N ALA A 244 -5.43 34.53 -19.57
CA ALA A 244 -6.82 34.11 -19.70
C ALA A 244 -7.87 35.23 -19.53
N ASN A 245 -7.46 36.51 -19.38
CA ASN A 245 -8.35 37.62 -18.99
C ASN A 245 -9.19 37.33 -17.73
N ASN A 246 -8.63 36.58 -16.78
CA ASN A 246 -9.38 36.00 -15.67
C ASN A 246 -9.59 36.99 -14.51
N ALA A 247 -10.63 36.74 -13.71
CA ALA A 247 -11.13 37.60 -12.64
C ALA A 247 -10.16 37.77 -11.45
N GLY A 248 -9.14 36.94 -11.27
CA GLY A 248 -8.24 36.98 -10.10
C GLY A 248 -6.99 37.86 -10.20
N TYR A 249 -6.62 38.38 -11.38
CA TYR A 249 -5.35 39.08 -11.58
C TYR A 249 -5.41 40.58 -11.20
N CYS A 250 -4.39 41.06 -10.49
CA CYS A 250 -4.10 42.48 -10.30
C CYS A 250 -2.62 42.80 -10.55
N PRO A 251 -2.30 43.80 -11.38
CA PRO A 251 -0.91 44.16 -11.65
C PRO A 251 -0.27 44.89 -10.46
N ASP A 252 0.96 44.53 -10.13
CA ASP A 252 1.84 45.32 -9.26
C ASP A 252 2.40 46.56 -10.00
N ALA A 253 3.24 47.34 -9.32
CA ALA A 253 3.85 48.56 -9.88
C ALA A 253 4.73 48.31 -11.12
N ASN A 254 5.21 47.08 -11.31
CA ASN A 254 6.03 46.64 -12.44
C ASN A 254 5.21 45.90 -13.51
N GLY A 255 3.89 45.76 -13.32
CA GLY A 255 3.00 45.04 -14.22
C GLY A 255 3.01 43.52 -14.05
N GLY A 256 3.56 43.00 -12.94
CA GLY A 256 3.55 41.59 -12.57
C GLY A 256 2.33 41.18 -11.73
N ALA A 257 2.12 39.87 -11.53
CA ALA A 257 0.95 39.29 -10.87
C ALA A 257 0.86 39.44 -9.33
N ASN A 258 1.77 40.20 -8.71
CA ASN A 258 1.85 40.38 -7.25
C ASN A 258 1.13 41.64 -6.75
N GLY A 259 0.21 42.19 -7.54
CA GLY A 259 -0.57 43.35 -7.15
C GLY A 259 -1.60 43.04 -6.07
N TYR A 260 -2.06 44.08 -5.36
CA TYR A 260 -3.07 43.95 -4.32
C TYR A 260 -4.46 43.66 -4.89
N VAL A 261 -5.01 42.51 -4.52
CA VAL A 261 -6.39 42.12 -4.80
C VAL A 261 -7.26 42.48 -3.61
N TYR A 262 -8.37 43.18 -3.86
CA TYR A 262 -9.35 43.50 -2.83
C TYR A 262 -10.56 42.57 -2.95
N PRO A 263 -11.09 42.02 -1.84
CA PRO A 263 -10.90 42.55 -0.48
C PRO A 263 -9.74 41.99 0.33
N ALA A 264 -9.01 40.97 -0.14
CA ALA A 264 -7.91 40.34 0.62
C ALA A 264 -6.89 41.34 1.17
N ALA A 265 -6.51 42.37 0.39
CA ALA A 265 -5.53 43.36 0.83
C ALA A 265 -6.02 44.40 1.88
N TYR A 266 -7.26 44.30 2.38
CA TYR A 266 -7.72 45.16 3.48
C TYR A 266 -7.20 44.68 4.84
N GLU A 267 -6.98 45.61 5.76
CA GLU A 267 -6.45 45.31 7.09
C GLU A 267 -7.35 44.38 7.92
N ASN A 268 -8.67 44.51 7.77
CA ASN A 268 -9.68 43.73 8.49
C ASN A 268 -10.19 42.54 7.68
N VAL A 269 -9.29 41.89 6.95
CA VAL A 269 -9.53 40.69 6.14
C VAL A 269 -8.31 39.79 6.24
N ILE A 270 -8.53 38.50 6.46
CA ILE A 270 -7.47 37.48 6.41
C ILE A 270 -7.23 37.11 4.95
N ALA A 271 -6.05 37.44 4.43
CA ALA A 271 -5.67 37.18 3.05
C ALA A 271 -5.01 35.81 2.91
N VAL A 272 -5.56 34.98 2.02
CA VAL A 272 -5.10 33.60 1.82
C VAL A 272 -4.54 33.43 0.41
N SER A 273 -3.26 33.07 0.32
CA SER A 273 -2.66 32.60 -0.93
C SER A 273 -2.64 31.07 -1.00
N GLY A 274 -1.95 30.50 -1.98
CA GLY A 274 -1.95 29.08 -2.25
C GLY A 274 -0.60 28.42 -2.12
N VAL A 275 -0.60 27.09 -1.98
CA VAL A 275 0.55 26.21 -2.25
C VAL A 275 0.10 24.97 -2.99
N ASN A 276 1.05 24.25 -3.59
CA ASN A 276 0.83 22.91 -4.08
C ASN A 276 0.77 21.90 -2.91
N HIS A 277 0.14 20.75 -3.13
CA HIS A 277 -0.02 19.73 -2.08
C HIS A 277 0.14 18.29 -2.58
N LEU A 278 0.54 18.11 -3.84
CA LEU A 278 0.81 16.78 -4.40
C LEU A 278 2.28 16.40 -4.21
N VAL A 279 2.57 15.10 -4.19
CA VAL A 279 3.89 14.52 -3.87
C VAL A 279 4.92 14.75 -5.01
N PRO A 280 6.25 14.84 -4.71
CA PRO A 280 7.29 15.42 -5.58
C PRO A 280 7.69 14.68 -6.87
N ARG A 281 8.49 15.39 -7.68
CA ARG A 281 9.09 15.09 -9.01
C ARG A 281 9.76 13.72 -9.21
N TYR A 282 10.00 12.92 -8.18
CA TYR A 282 10.91 11.77 -8.26
C TYR A 282 10.23 10.40 -8.35
N THR A 283 8.90 10.32 -8.33
CA THR A 283 8.21 9.09 -8.74
C THR A 283 7.97 9.13 -10.25
N GLU A 284 8.70 8.32 -11.00
CA GLU A 284 8.45 8.09 -12.44
C GLU A 284 7.06 7.47 -12.71
N ASP A 285 6.32 7.07 -11.67
CA ASP A 285 5.04 6.36 -11.78
C ASP A 285 3.84 7.27 -11.49
N PHE A 286 3.51 8.18 -12.42
CA PHE A 286 2.16 8.76 -12.46
C PHE A 286 1.67 8.85 -13.91
N GLU A 287 0.67 8.02 -14.23
CA GLU A 287 0.09 7.79 -15.56
C GLU A 287 -0.73 8.98 -16.12
N PHE A 288 -0.91 10.05 -15.34
CA PHE A 288 -1.92 11.08 -15.64
C PHE A 288 -1.46 12.25 -16.52
N GLY A 289 -0.22 12.29 -17.02
CA GLY A 289 0.19 13.26 -18.04
C GLY A 289 0.13 14.75 -17.64
N TYR A 290 -0.04 15.06 -16.36
CA TYR A 290 -0.04 16.42 -15.82
C TYR A 290 1.31 16.71 -15.15
N GLY A 291 1.92 17.86 -15.48
CA GLY A 291 3.21 18.26 -14.91
C GLY A 291 3.18 18.28 -13.38
N VAL A 292 4.02 17.43 -12.78
CA VAL A 292 4.27 17.26 -11.33
C VAL A 292 4.57 18.56 -10.60
N SER A 293 3.99 18.74 -9.41
CA SER A 293 4.25 19.84 -8.47
C SER A 293 4.57 19.25 -7.10
N TRP A 294 5.53 19.83 -6.38
CA TRP A 294 5.94 19.37 -5.04
C TRP A 294 4.96 19.85 -3.97
N GLU A 295 4.90 19.13 -2.85
CA GLU A 295 4.20 19.56 -1.64
C GLU A 295 4.77 20.92 -1.20
N ASP A 296 3.91 21.82 -0.70
CA ASP A 296 4.27 23.14 -0.14
C ASP A 296 4.94 24.14 -1.08
N LEU A 297 5.11 23.78 -2.35
CA LEU A 297 5.74 24.65 -3.31
C LEU A 297 4.80 25.81 -3.69
N ALA A 298 5.28 27.05 -3.57
CA ALA A 298 4.54 28.26 -3.92
C ALA A 298 4.29 28.38 -5.45
N GLN A 299 5.09 27.74 -6.29
CA GLN A 299 4.88 27.77 -7.74
C GLN A 299 4.59 26.40 -8.30
N ARG A 300 3.55 26.28 -9.14
CA ARG A 300 3.32 25.06 -9.93
C ARG A 300 4.42 24.80 -10.95
N ASP A 301 4.88 25.83 -11.65
CA ASP A 301 5.94 25.77 -12.64
C ASP A 301 7.04 26.76 -12.28
N ILE A 302 8.19 26.24 -11.83
CA ILE A 302 9.36 27.03 -11.44
C ILE A 302 9.95 27.84 -12.61
N SER A 303 9.69 27.44 -13.85
CA SER A 303 10.15 28.16 -15.04
C SER A 303 9.33 29.41 -15.35
N ILE A 304 8.16 29.55 -14.73
CA ILE A 304 7.25 30.69 -14.88
C ILE A 304 6.92 31.27 -13.50
N PRO A 305 7.68 32.28 -13.04
CA PRO A 305 7.42 32.95 -11.78
C PRO A 305 5.98 33.47 -11.68
N ASN A 306 5.34 33.27 -10.52
CA ASN A 306 3.93 33.59 -10.29
C ASN A 306 2.99 32.97 -11.33
N SER A 307 3.29 31.78 -11.86
CA SER A 307 2.47 31.13 -12.88
C SER A 307 0.98 31.08 -12.49
N THR A 308 0.66 30.79 -11.23
CA THR A 308 -0.74 30.47 -10.87
C THR A 308 -1.32 31.30 -9.72
N LEU A 309 -0.52 31.81 -8.78
CA LEU A 309 -1.00 32.43 -7.53
C LEU A 309 -0.36 33.81 -7.31
N THR A 310 -1.03 34.67 -6.53
CA THR A 310 -0.53 36.00 -6.15
C THR A 310 0.14 35.95 -4.79
N TYR A 311 1.33 36.58 -4.69
CA TYR A 311 2.11 36.68 -3.47
C TYR A 311 2.49 38.13 -3.20
N ASN A 312 2.17 38.64 -2.01
CA ASN A 312 2.48 40.01 -1.61
C ASN A 312 2.50 40.16 -0.08
N ASP A 313 2.89 41.33 0.40
CA ASP A 313 3.02 41.66 1.83
C ASP A 313 1.68 41.77 2.59
N LYS A 314 0.55 41.56 1.92
CA LYS A 314 -0.77 41.49 2.54
C LYS A 314 -1.26 40.08 2.81
N VAL A 315 -0.58 39.05 2.31
CA VAL A 315 -0.94 37.65 2.58
C VAL A 315 -0.64 37.30 4.05
N ASP A 316 -1.62 36.75 4.76
CA ASP A 316 -1.46 36.29 6.15
C ASP A 316 -0.90 34.86 6.22
N LEU A 317 -1.38 33.99 5.34
CA LEU A 317 -1.00 32.58 5.22
C LEU A 317 -1.34 32.01 3.83
N SER A 318 -0.85 30.80 3.56
CA SER A 318 -1.22 29.99 2.40
C SER A 318 -1.97 28.72 2.80
N ALA A 319 -2.73 28.15 1.88
CA ALA A 319 -3.32 26.82 2.01
C ALA A 319 -3.29 26.08 0.65
N PRO A 320 -3.60 24.78 0.58
CA PRO A 320 -3.62 24.04 -0.69
C PRO A 320 -4.50 24.72 -1.74
N ALA A 321 -3.96 24.87 -2.96
CA ALA A 321 -4.61 25.64 -4.03
C ALA A 321 -4.57 24.98 -5.41
N HIS A 322 -4.02 23.78 -5.53
CA HIS A 322 -3.71 23.16 -6.82
C HIS A 322 -4.12 21.70 -6.83
N HIS A 323 -5.07 21.32 -7.70
CA HIS A 323 -5.67 19.98 -7.70
C HIS A 323 -6.46 19.66 -6.41
N VAL A 324 -7.13 20.65 -5.84
CA VAL A 324 -7.99 20.40 -4.68
C VAL A 324 -9.32 19.86 -5.16
N LEU A 325 -9.76 18.73 -4.64
CA LEU A 325 -11.06 18.14 -4.95
C LEU A 325 -12.18 19.07 -4.47
N ALA A 326 -13.18 19.31 -5.31
CA ALA A 326 -14.35 20.12 -4.99
C ALA A 326 -15.58 19.72 -5.80
N ALA A 327 -16.77 20.06 -5.30
CA ALA A 327 -18.02 19.89 -6.03
C ALA A 327 -18.07 20.79 -7.26
N ASN A 328 -18.70 20.32 -8.34
CA ASN A 328 -18.93 21.09 -9.56
C ASN A 328 -20.43 21.06 -9.95
N ASN A 329 -20.79 21.68 -11.07
CA ASN A 329 -22.18 21.81 -11.50
C ASN A 329 -22.54 20.94 -12.73
N ASP A 330 -21.63 20.07 -13.18
CA ASP A 330 -21.86 19.16 -14.29
C ASP A 330 -22.43 17.83 -13.75
N SER A 331 -23.76 17.75 -13.67
CA SER A 331 -24.52 16.54 -13.29
C SER A 331 -24.28 16.00 -11.87
N ASN A 332 -24.18 16.88 -10.86
CA ASN A 332 -23.70 16.54 -9.50
C ASN A 332 -22.25 16.02 -9.48
N GLY A 333 -21.43 16.43 -10.45
CA GLY A 333 -20.07 15.93 -10.59
C GLY A 333 -19.09 16.56 -9.60
N TYR A 334 -17.96 15.89 -9.46
CA TYR A 334 -16.80 16.34 -8.70
C TYR A 334 -15.63 16.62 -9.65
N GLY A 335 -14.71 17.49 -9.24
CA GLY A 335 -13.54 17.77 -10.04
C GLY A 335 -12.44 18.47 -9.27
N PHE A 336 -11.29 18.63 -9.93
CA PHE A 336 -10.15 19.32 -9.37
C PHE A 336 -10.22 20.82 -9.67
N ALA A 337 -10.14 21.61 -8.60
CA ALA A 337 -10.15 23.05 -8.63
C ALA A 337 -8.75 23.63 -8.34
N TYR A 338 -8.54 24.87 -8.80
CA TYR A 338 -7.24 25.54 -8.77
C TYR A 338 -7.39 27.02 -8.46
N GLY A 339 -6.42 27.57 -7.73
CA GLY A 339 -6.30 28.98 -7.41
C GLY A 339 -6.55 29.30 -5.94
N THR A 340 -6.25 30.53 -5.55
CA THR A 340 -6.44 31.01 -4.17
C THR A 340 -7.91 30.98 -3.73
N SER A 341 -8.85 30.92 -4.70
CA SER A 341 -10.28 30.76 -4.44
C SER A 341 -10.65 29.42 -3.81
N ILE A 342 -9.75 28.43 -3.84
CA ILE A 342 -9.96 27.13 -3.17
C ILE A 342 -9.10 26.99 -1.91
N ALA A 343 -7.99 27.73 -1.80
CA ALA A 343 -7.23 27.83 -0.55
C ALA A 343 -7.99 28.60 0.54
N SER A 344 -8.57 29.75 0.17
CA SER A 344 -9.35 30.62 1.08
C SER A 344 -10.50 29.89 1.82
N PRO A 345 -11.36 29.09 1.15
CA PRO A 345 -12.42 28.37 1.84
C PRO A 345 -11.92 27.33 2.86
N MET A 346 -10.76 26.70 2.64
CA MET A 346 -10.21 25.76 3.62
C MET A 346 -9.86 26.48 4.93
N VAL A 347 -9.25 27.67 4.84
CA VAL A 347 -9.00 28.52 6.02
C VAL A 347 -10.31 28.93 6.69
N ALA A 348 -11.35 29.28 5.92
CA ALA A 348 -12.64 29.63 6.49
C ALA A 348 -13.32 28.47 7.23
N GLY A 349 -13.23 27.23 6.70
CA GLY A 349 -13.71 26.05 7.39
C GLY A 349 -12.92 25.75 8.67
N THR A 350 -11.59 25.91 8.67
CA THR A 350 -10.78 25.83 9.90
C THR A 350 -11.19 26.89 10.93
N VAL A 351 -11.48 28.12 10.51
CA VAL A 351 -11.97 29.17 11.41
C VAL A 351 -13.32 28.80 12.04
N ALA A 352 -14.22 28.15 11.29
CA ALA A 352 -15.47 27.66 11.84
C ALA A 352 -15.24 26.64 12.97
N LEU A 353 -14.31 25.70 12.78
CA LEU A 353 -13.90 24.75 13.83
C LEU A 353 -13.21 25.43 15.02
N MET A 354 -12.33 26.42 14.79
CA MET A 354 -11.73 27.21 15.87
C MET A 354 -12.79 27.91 16.73
N LEU A 355 -13.85 28.43 16.09
CA LEU A 355 -14.94 29.12 16.77
C LEU A 355 -15.94 28.16 17.44
N ASP A 356 -15.93 26.88 17.06
CA ASP A 356 -16.67 25.85 17.80
C ASP A 356 -15.98 25.52 19.12
N VAL A 357 -14.67 25.22 19.10
CA VAL A 357 -13.91 24.94 20.33
C VAL A 357 -13.72 26.18 21.20
N ASN A 358 -13.76 27.38 20.60
CA ASN A 358 -13.66 28.65 21.32
C ASN A 358 -14.55 29.76 20.69
N PRO A 359 -15.82 29.86 21.09
CA PRO A 359 -16.76 30.83 20.53
C PRO A 359 -16.50 32.29 20.94
N ASN A 360 -15.52 32.54 21.82
CA ASN A 360 -15.18 33.87 22.34
C ASN A 360 -14.03 34.54 21.59
N LEU A 361 -13.38 33.85 20.64
CA LEU A 361 -12.28 34.43 19.88
C LEU A 361 -12.75 35.66 19.10
N THR A 362 -11.99 36.74 19.23
CA THR A 362 -12.11 37.91 18.36
C THR A 362 -11.47 37.63 16.99
N PRO A 363 -11.87 38.35 15.92
CA PRO A 363 -11.22 38.18 14.62
C PRO A 363 -9.70 38.44 14.63
N ASP A 364 -9.20 39.34 15.48
CA ASP A 364 -7.76 39.55 15.65
C ASP A 364 -7.08 38.33 16.28
N GLU A 365 -7.67 37.73 17.32
CA GLU A 365 -7.14 36.49 17.91
C GLU A 365 -7.18 35.32 16.91
N VAL A 366 -8.24 35.19 16.11
CA VAL A 366 -8.32 34.17 15.05
C VAL A 366 -7.18 34.35 14.04
N ARG A 367 -6.95 35.59 13.57
CA ARG A 367 -5.86 35.92 12.64
C ARG A 367 -4.49 35.61 13.26
N ASP A 368 -4.28 35.98 14.52
CA ASP A 368 -3.02 35.75 15.22
C ASP A 368 -2.75 34.25 15.45
N ILE A 369 -3.78 33.48 15.83
CA ILE A 369 -3.65 32.01 15.93
C ILE A 369 -3.24 31.45 14.58
N LEU A 370 -4.02 31.69 13.53
CA LEU A 370 -3.74 31.16 12.19
C LEU A 370 -2.32 31.46 11.73
N ARG A 371 -1.85 32.70 11.93
CA ARG A 371 -0.50 33.13 11.56
C ARG A 371 0.61 32.46 12.38
N ASN A 372 0.38 32.22 13.66
CA ASN A 372 1.37 31.61 14.55
C ASN A 372 1.37 30.07 14.48
N THR A 373 0.34 29.47 13.90
CA THR A 373 0.17 28.03 13.82
C THR A 373 0.46 27.43 12.45
N THR A 374 0.88 28.21 11.47
CA THR A 374 1.27 27.69 10.16
C THR A 374 2.49 26.79 10.23
N ASP A 375 2.56 25.83 9.31
CA ASP A 375 3.79 25.10 9.02
C ASP A 375 4.72 25.99 8.20
N ASP A 376 5.96 26.16 8.68
CA ASP A 376 6.98 26.93 7.99
C ASP A 376 7.43 26.17 6.74
N ILE A 377 7.30 26.81 5.59
CA ILE A 377 7.65 26.28 4.27
C ILE A 377 8.70 27.16 3.56
N TYR A 378 9.32 28.11 4.28
CA TYR A 378 10.40 28.95 3.78
C TYR A 378 11.73 28.20 3.67
N TYR A 379 11.85 27.04 4.32
CA TYR A 379 13.04 26.20 4.21
C TYR A 379 13.22 25.60 2.81
N ILE A 380 12.15 25.49 2.02
CA ILE A 380 12.18 24.98 0.64
C ILE A 380 12.92 26.01 -0.25
N PRO A 381 14.05 25.65 -0.89
CA PRO A 381 14.88 26.55 -1.70
C PRO A 381 14.08 27.27 -2.79
N GLU A 382 13.15 26.58 -3.44
CA GLU A 382 12.29 27.12 -4.49
C GLU A 382 11.28 28.15 -3.97
N ASN A 383 11.00 28.15 -2.66
CA ASN A 383 10.14 29.13 -2.00
C ASN A 383 10.91 30.41 -1.58
N VAL A 384 12.25 30.41 -1.59
CA VAL A 384 13.08 31.57 -1.21
C VAL A 384 12.75 32.87 -1.98
N PRO A 385 12.43 32.86 -3.29
CA PRO A 385 12.01 34.08 -3.99
C PRO A 385 10.74 34.75 -3.42
N PHE A 386 10.01 34.06 -2.56
CA PHE A 386 8.75 34.51 -1.96
C PHE A 386 8.85 34.81 -0.47
N THR A 387 10.05 34.93 0.08
CA THR A 387 10.23 35.24 1.50
C THR A 387 9.36 36.43 1.93
N ASN A 388 8.47 36.20 2.90
CA ASN A 388 7.46 37.14 3.41
C ASN A 388 6.33 37.55 2.45
N LEU A 389 6.12 36.84 1.34
CA LEU A 389 5.09 37.16 0.33
C LEU A 389 3.91 36.17 0.29
N TYR A 390 4.03 35.01 0.93
CA TYR A 390 2.93 34.04 1.09
C TYR A 390 2.44 33.95 2.54
N GLY A 391 2.73 34.97 3.34
CA GLY A 391 2.35 35.03 4.74
C GLY A 391 3.29 34.24 5.64
N THR A 392 2.74 33.62 6.67
CA THR A 392 3.54 32.94 7.71
C THR A 392 3.92 31.50 7.38
N GLY A 393 3.22 30.88 6.43
CA GLY A 393 3.44 29.49 6.03
C GLY A 393 2.15 28.84 5.51
N ARG A 394 2.14 27.50 5.43
CA ARG A 394 0.94 26.73 5.09
C ARG A 394 0.04 26.57 6.31
N LEU A 395 -1.27 26.68 6.12
CA LEU A 395 -2.30 26.28 7.08
C LEU A 395 -2.01 24.91 7.69
N ASN A 396 -2.02 24.86 9.02
CA ASN A 396 -2.09 23.63 9.81
C ASN A 396 -3.33 23.75 10.70
N ALA A 397 -4.41 23.07 10.30
CA ALA A 397 -5.71 23.15 10.96
C ALA A 397 -5.65 22.61 12.38
N PHE A 398 -4.91 21.51 12.60
CA PHE A 398 -4.77 20.89 13.90
C PHE A 398 -4.14 21.86 14.90
N ARG A 399 -3.03 22.51 14.52
CA ARG A 399 -2.35 23.52 15.35
C ARG A 399 -3.26 24.70 15.68
N ALA A 400 -3.98 25.21 14.69
CA ALA A 400 -4.89 26.35 14.85
C ALA A 400 -6.03 26.01 15.83
N ILE A 401 -6.69 24.88 15.63
CA ILE A 401 -7.83 24.44 16.44
C ILE A 401 -7.38 24.03 17.85
N LYS A 402 -6.23 23.34 17.98
CA LYS A 402 -5.64 23.01 19.28
C LYS A 402 -5.33 24.26 20.09
N THR A 403 -4.71 25.26 19.45
CA THR A 403 -4.43 26.55 20.11
C THR A 403 -5.71 27.24 20.56
N ALA A 404 -6.74 27.28 19.71
CA ALA A 404 -8.05 27.83 20.05
C ALA A 404 -8.71 27.10 21.23
N GLN A 405 -8.71 25.76 21.22
CA GLN A 405 -9.21 24.90 22.29
C GLN A 405 -8.48 25.17 23.61
N CYS A 406 -7.14 25.23 23.57
CA CYS A 406 -6.31 25.52 24.73
C CYS A 406 -6.52 26.92 25.30
N MET A 407 -6.80 27.92 24.47
CA MET A 407 -7.18 29.25 24.93
C MET A 407 -8.55 29.26 25.63
N ALA A 408 -9.50 28.42 25.19
CA ALA A 408 -10.81 28.31 25.84
C ALA A 408 -10.74 27.54 27.16
N ASN A 409 -10.07 26.39 27.13
CA ASN A 409 -10.03 25.40 28.20
C ASN A 409 -8.59 24.89 28.38
N PRO A 410 -7.70 25.68 28.99
CA PRO A 410 -6.31 25.27 29.17
C PRO A 410 -6.26 24.06 30.11
N THR A 411 -5.70 22.95 29.62
CA THR A 411 -5.39 21.75 30.40
C THR A 411 -3.90 21.73 30.71
N SER A 412 -3.54 21.61 31.99
CA SER A 412 -2.14 21.48 32.41
C SER A 412 -1.66 20.04 32.27
N GLY A 413 -0.39 19.88 31.89
CA GLY A 413 0.25 18.60 31.63
C GLY A 413 0.82 18.64 30.22
N LEU A 414 2.14 18.67 30.11
CA LEU A 414 2.82 18.59 28.83
C LEU A 414 2.59 17.19 28.24
N ASP A 415 2.46 17.13 26.92
CA ASP A 415 2.25 15.91 26.13
C ASP A 415 3.02 16.12 24.82
N LEU A 416 4.23 15.57 24.75
CA LEU A 416 5.09 15.48 23.59
C LEU A 416 4.95 14.06 23.02
N ALA A 417 4.39 13.99 21.81
CA ALA A 417 3.92 12.75 21.24
C ALA A 417 4.46 12.52 19.82
N MET A 418 4.47 11.26 19.43
CA MET A 418 4.79 10.75 18.09
C MET A 418 3.72 9.72 17.71
N GLN A 419 3.41 9.59 16.42
CA GLN A 419 2.39 8.66 15.93
C GLN A 419 2.99 7.30 15.57
N ASN A 420 2.33 6.21 15.97
CA ASN A 420 2.70 4.83 15.64
C ASN A 420 2.31 4.39 14.23
N SER A 421 1.25 4.97 13.69
CA SER A 421 0.77 4.84 12.32
C SER A 421 -0.01 6.10 11.96
N ASP A 422 -0.61 6.13 10.77
CA ASP A 422 -1.53 7.21 10.45
C ASP A 422 -2.80 7.15 11.32
N GLU A 423 -3.18 6.00 11.89
CA GLU A 423 -4.36 5.85 12.75
C GLU A 423 -4.19 6.45 14.16
N ASP A 424 -2.95 6.64 14.63
CA ASP A 424 -2.66 7.08 15.99
C ASP A 424 -2.95 8.58 16.18
N THR A 425 -3.82 8.92 17.13
CA THR A 425 -4.21 10.31 17.46
C THR A 425 -3.53 10.88 18.71
N PHE A 426 -2.42 10.28 19.13
CA PHE A 426 -1.69 10.59 20.37
C PHE A 426 -2.45 10.19 21.65
N ILE A 427 -3.49 9.34 21.55
CA ILE A 427 -4.23 8.84 22.71
C ILE A 427 -3.45 7.68 23.34
N GLU A 428 -3.38 7.68 24.67
CA GLU A 428 -2.68 6.66 25.45
C GLU A 428 -3.67 5.87 26.35
N PRO A 429 -3.78 4.53 26.19
CA PRO A 429 -3.11 3.70 25.20
C PRO A 429 -3.75 3.84 23.81
N ASP A 430 -2.92 3.70 22.78
CA ASP A 430 -3.31 3.55 21.38
C ASP A 430 -3.98 2.18 21.18
N THR A 431 -5.28 2.24 20.91
CA THR A 431 -6.13 1.07 20.65
C THR A 431 -6.40 0.84 19.18
N GLU A 432 -6.04 1.79 18.31
CA GLU A 432 -6.45 1.80 16.90
C GLU A 432 -5.37 1.19 16.02
N THR A 433 -4.10 1.47 16.29
CA THR A 433 -3.01 0.97 15.45
C THR A 433 -2.87 -0.55 15.57
N GLU A 434 -3.12 -1.26 14.46
CA GLU A 434 -2.85 -2.70 14.38
C GLU A 434 -1.34 -2.96 14.30
N PHE A 435 -0.66 -2.29 13.35
CA PHE A 435 0.76 -2.47 13.05
C PHE A 435 1.61 -1.31 13.58
N VAL A 436 1.92 -1.37 14.88
CA VAL A 436 2.60 -0.28 15.62
C VAL A 436 4.05 0.00 15.23
N TRP A 437 4.60 -0.75 14.27
CA TRP A 437 5.95 -0.60 13.76
C TRP A 437 6.00 0.17 12.43
N ARG A 438 4.96 0.93 12.07
CA ARG A 438 4.87 1.61 10.77
C ARG A 438 5.00 3.12 10.85
N SER A 439 5.39 3.67 11.99
CA SER A 439 5.38 5.11 12.28
C SER A 439 5.85 5.98 11.12
N ASN A 440 4.99 6.87 10.62
CA ASN A 440 5.38 7.87 9.61
C ASN A 440 6.10 9.07 10.22
N ASP A 441 6.23 9.10 11.55
CA ASP A 441 7.04 10.06 12.28
C ASP A 441 8.52 9.68 12.31
N ILE A 442 8.90 8.48 11.86
CA ILE A 442 10.28 8.04 11.71
C ILE A 442 10.57 7.66 10.25
N TRP A 443 11.56 8.28 9.63
CA TRP A 443 12.04 7.87 8.30
C TRP A 443 13.55 8.04 8.14
N VAL A 444 14.11 7.31 7.17
CA VAL A 444 15.55 7.28 6.88
C VAL A 444 15.82 7.80 5.47
N ARG A 445 16.91 8.55 5.31
CA ARG A 445 17.49 8.97 4.05
C ARG A 445 18.97 8.56 3.98
N ASN A 446 19.45 8.14 2.81
CA ASN A 446 20.89 7.80 2.63
C ASN A 446 21.76 9.02 2.31
N GLN A 447 21.15 10.21 2.28
CA GLN A 447 21.79 11.48 1.99
C GLN A 447 21.07 12.61 2.74
N ASP A 448 21.78 13.71 2.96
CA ASP A 448 21.23 14.94 3.54
C ASP A 448 20.39 15.68 2.50
N ASP A 449 19.15 15.21 2.32
CA ASP A 449 18.12 15.87 1.51
C ASP A 449 17.37 16.96 2.33
N GLY A 450 17.83 17.26 3.55
CA GLY A 450 17.12 18.10 4.51
C GLY A 450 15.70 17.61 4.85
N HIS A 451 14.81 18.54 5.24
CA HIS A 451 13.44 18.24 5.69
C HIS A 451 12.40 18.15 4.56
N GLU A 452 12.85 18.14 3.31
CA GLU A 452 11.99 18.20 2.12
C GLU A 452 11.46 16.83 1.71
N VAL A 453 12.23 15.77 1.96
CA VAL A 453 11.90 14.41 1.53
C VAL A 453 11.51 13.58 2.74
N ARG A 454 10.23 13.19 2.80
CA ARG A 454 9.62 12.54 3.98
C ARG A 454 9.24 11.06 3.75
N PHE A 455 9.80 10.43 2.72
CA PHE A 455 9.62 8.99 2.50
C PHE A 455 10.81 8.20 3.02
N HIS A 456 10.51 7.01 3.52
CA HIS A 456 11.48 6.09 4.11
C HIS A 456 12.28 5.34 3.02
N GLN A 457 13.58 5.18 3.25
CA GLN A 457 14.48 4.29 2.51
C GLN A 457 15.06 3.24 3.45
N ASN A 458 15.50 2.11 2.91
CA ASN A 458 16.39 1.24 3.68
C ASN A 458 17.68 1.98 4.01
N PRO A 459 18.26 1.81 5.20
CA PRO A 459 19.58 2.33 5.50
C PRO A 459 20.65 1.64 4.65
N GLU A 460 21.58 2.43 4.10
CA GLU A 460 22.69 1.93 3.28
C GLU A 460 24.00 2.11 4.03
N TYR A 461 24.81 1.06 4.12
CA TYR A 461 26.11 1.17 4.77
C TYR A 461 27.14 1.87 3.88
N ASP A 462 27.62 3.03 4.32
CA ASP A 462 28.83 3.68 3.82
C ASP A 462 29.76 3.98 5.00
N PRO A 463 31.00 3.46 5.00
CA PRO A 463 31.94 3.69 6.09
C PRO A 463 32.39 5.17 6.26
N ASN A 464 32.08 6.04 5.29
CA ASN A 464 32.49 7.44 5.30
C ASN A 464 31.33 8.44 5.44
N ASN A 465 30.09 8.00 5.19
CA ASN A 465 28.93 8.88 5.17
C ASN A 465 27.81 8.27 6.03
N PRO A 466 27.22 9.04 6.96
CA PRO A 466 26.10 8.55 7.75
C PRO A 466 24.81 8.51 6.91
N ASN A 467 23.84 7.77 7.41
CA ASN A 467 22.44 7.93 7.03
C ASN A 467 21.81 9.01 7.90
N PHE A 468 20.68 9.56 7.47
CA PHE A 468 19.95 10.59 8.20
C PHE A 468 18.61 10.03 8.62
N VAL A 469 18.39 9.95 9.94
CA VAL A 469 17.11 9.51 10.51
C VAL A 469 16.38 10.74 11.02
N TYR A 470 15.16 10.93 10.53
CA TYR A 470 14.31 12.04 10.91
C TYR A 470 13.21 11.54 11.80
N VAL A 471 12.99 12.25 12.90
CA VAL A 471 11.94 11.96 13.86
C VAL A 471 11.07 13.20 14.04
N ARG A 472 9.77 13.07 13.81
CA ARG A 472 8.79 14.13 14.01
C ARG A 472 8.19 14.02 15.41
N VAL A 473 8.24 15.11 16.17
CA VAL A 473 7.65 15.24 17.51
C VAL A 473 6.61 16.34 17.51
N THR A 474 5.44 16.09 18.09
CA THR A 474 4.32 17.03 18.18
C THR A 474 3.97 17.32 19.63
N ASN A 475 3.75 18.59 19.98
CA ASN A 475 3.18 18.94 21.28
C ASN A 475 1.65 18.84 21.21
N ASN A 476 1.07 17.80 21.79
CA ASN A 476 -0.37 17.56 21.84
C ASN A 476 -1.03 18.16 23.12
N SER A 477 -0.30 18.95 23.91
CA SER A 477 -0.84 19.63 25.10
C SER A 477 -1.21 21.10 24.88
N CYS A 478 -1.64 21.77 25.96
CA CYS A 478 -1.82 23.21 26.03
C CYS A 478 -0.62 23.94 26.66
N ASP A 479 0.37 23.22 27.16
CA ASP A 479 1.57 23.79 27.77
C ASP A 479 2.69 23.89 26.73
N THR A 480 3.42 25.00 26.73
CA THR A 480 4.62 25.13 25.87
C THR A 480 5.75 24.29 26.48
N SER A 481 6.35 23.39 25.71
CA SER A 481 7.43 22.55 26.23
C SER A 481 8.65 23.38 26.63
N SER A 482 9.39 22.90 27.64
CA SER A 482 10.52 23.64 28.20
C SER A 482 11.70 23.75 27.23
N GLY A 483 11.72 22.89 26.21
CA GLY A 483 12.83 22.75 25.29
C GLY A 483 14.05 22.10 25.93
N ASN A 484 13.90 21.42 27.08
CA ASN A 484 14.96 20.65 27.74
C ASN A 484 14.70 19.14 27.70
N ASP A 485 13.66 18.74 26.95
CA ASP A 485 13.24 17.36 26.76
C ASP A 485 14.22 16.65 25.82
N ASN A 486 14.52 15.39 26.08
CA ASN A 486 15.41 14.60 25.24
C ASN A 486 14.59 13.71 24.31
N LEU A 487 15.02 13.64 23.05
CA LEU A 487 14.61 12.61 22.13
C LEU A 487 15.77 11.63 21.95
N LYS A 488 15.52 10.36 22.24
CA LYS A 488 16.47 9.27 22.02
C LYS A 488 16.07 8.48 20.80
N LEU A 489 17.04 8.09 19.99
CA LEU A 489 16.85 7.23 18.85
C LEU A 489 17.70 5.97 19.04
N TYR A 490 17.09 4.81 18.82
CA TYR A 490 17.73 3.51 18.91
C TYR A 490 17.59 2.75 17.60
N TRP A 491 18.52 1.84 17.35
CA TRP A 491 18.41 0.85 16.29
C TRP A 491 18.45 -0.57 16.87
N ALA A 492 17.78 -1.50 16.20
CA ALA A 492 17.90 -2.94 16.47
C ALA A 492 17.94 -3.69 15.14
N LYS A 493 18.51 -4.90 15.12
CA LYS A 493 18.46 -5.74 13.92
C LYS A 493 17.03 -6.26 13.71
N ALA A 494 16.52 -6.20 12.47
CA ALA A 494 15.13 -6.53 12.13
C ALA A 494 14.68 -7.86 12.74
N ASN A 495 13.66 -7.82 13.61
CA ASN A 495 13.19 -8.95 14.39
C ASN A 495 11.70 -8.77 14.77
N THR A 496 10.91 -9.83 14.67
CA THR A 496 9.49 -9.85 15.07
C THR A 496 9.26 -9.99 16.58
N SER A 497 10.33 -10.09 17.38
CA SER A 497 10.32 -10.37 18.83
C SER A 497 11.26 -9.48 19.65
N LEU A 498 11.33 -8.19 19.32
CA LEU A 498 12.18 -7.21 20.01
C LEU A 498 11.71 -6.96 21.45
N SER A 499 12.63 -7.15 22.39
CA SER A 499 12.42 -6.84 23.81
C SER A 499 13.06 -5.52 24.24
N TRP A 500 12.41 -4.82 25.15
CA TRP A 500 12.91 -3.62 25.80
C TRP A 500 13.52 -3.95 27.18
N PRO A 501 14.66 -3.34 27.56
CA PRO A 501 15.52 -2.47 26.76
C PRO A 501 16.58 -3.25 25.95
N GLN A 502 16.71 -4.56 26.17
CA GLN A 502 17.91 -5.33 25.82
C GLN A 502 18.28 -5.29 24.33
N HIS A 503 17.29 -5.27 23.43
CA HIS A 503 17.56 -5.20 21.98
C HIS A 503 18.01 -3.81 21.50
N TRP A 504 17.91 -2.78 22.35
CA TRP A 504 18.04 -1.39 21.95
C TRP A 504 19.18 -0.66 22.69
N ASP A 505 19.62 -1.18 23.83
CA ASP A 505 20.51 -0.47 24.77
C ASP A 505 22.00 -0.85 24.67
N GLY A 506 22.40 -1.53 23.59
CA GLY A 506 23.80 -1.92 23.38
C GLY A 506 24.23 -3.17 24.16
N THR A 507 23.29 -3.87 24.82
CA THR A 507 23.64 -5.01 25.70
C THR A 507 23.43 -6.39 25.08
N LEU A 508 22.67 -6.50 23.99
CA LEU A 508 22.42 -7.77 23.31
C LEU A 508 23.47 -8.09 22.25
N PHE A 509 24.11 -9.24 22.41
CA PHE A 509 25.04 -9.82 21.44
C PHE A 509 24.60 -11.22 21.03
N VAL A 510 24.78 -11.54 19.74
CA VAL A 510 24.64 -12.89 19.19
C VAL A 510 26.02 -13.35 18.72
N ASN A 511 26.34 -14.63 18.94
CA ASN A 511 27.61 -15.18 18.48
C ASN A 511 27.53 -15.51 16.99
N ASP A 512 28.52 -15.04 16.23
CA ASP A 512 28.74 -15.47 14.86
C ASP A 512 28.89 -17.01 14.82
N PRO A 513 28.05 -17.74 14.08
CA PRO A 513 28.07 -19.20 14.09
C PRO A 513 29.33 -19.81 13.45
N VAL A 514 30.09 -19.02 12.68
CA VAL A 514 31.32 -19.43 12.00
C VAL A 514 32.55 -18.98 12.77
N THR A 515 32.62 -17.71 13.15
CA THR A 515 33.82 -17.12 13.77
C THR A 515 33.80 -17.14 15.30
N GLY A 516 32.62 -17.25 15.91
CA GLY A 516 32.42 -17.14 17.36
C GLY A 516 32.61 -15.73 17.92
N GLN A 517 32.67 -14.71 17.06
CA GLN A 517 32.72 -13.31 17.47
C GLN A 517 31.33 -12.86 17.95
N ASP A 518 31.29 -12.06 19.02
CA ASP A 518 30.05 -11.42 19.47
C ASP A 518 29.68 -10.28 18.48
N ILE A 519 28.46 -10.36 17.94
CA ILE A 519 27.87 -9.39 17.02
C ILE A 519 26.78 -8.62 17.77
N LEU A 520 26.85 -7.30 17.71
CA LEU A 520 25.90 -6.41 18.38
C LEU A 520 24.55 -6.41 17.64
N MET A 521 23.45 -6.53 18.39
CA MET A 521 22.10 -6.64 17.82
C MET A 521 21.27 -5.36 17.88
N GLY A 522 21.76 -4.32 18.57
CA GLY A 522 21.13 -3.00 18.63
C GLY A 522 21.83 -2.09 19.62
N ASP A 523 21.66 -0.78 19.46
CA ASP A 523 22.29 0.25 20.30
C ASP A 523 21.56 1.59 20.15
N GLU A 524 21.94 2.56 20.99
CA GLU A 524 21.52 3.95 20.82
C GLU A 524 22.21 4.57 19.60
N VAL A 525 21.43 5.18 18.71
CA VAL A 525 21.95 6.05 17.63
C VAL A 525 22.42 7.37 18.23
N GLY A 526 21.59 7.97 19.07
CA GLY A 526 21.96 9.13 19.87
C GLY A 526 20.80 9.74 20.64
N THR A 527 21.13 10.76 21.42
CA THR A 527 20.19 11.61 22.17
C THR A 527 20.32 13.05 21.69
N LEU A 528 19.22 13.65 21.25
CA LEU A 528 19.13 15.06 20.88
C LEU A 528 18.08 15.78 21.73
N ASN A 529 18.16 17.10 21.77
CA ASN A 529 17.20 17.91 22.52
C ASN A 529 16.01 18.29 21.63
N ILE A 530 14.80 18.15 22.17
CA ILE A 530 13.58 18.64 21.56
C ILE A 530 13.49 20.15 21.86
N PRO A 531 13.44 21.02 20.83
CA PRO A 531 13.30 22.45 21.07
C PRO A 531 11.94 22.77 21.71
N SER A 532 11.78 23.96 22.27
CA SER A 532 10.50 24.40 22.81
C SER A 532 9.41 24.40 21.72
N LEU A 533 8.32 23.69 21.98
CA LEU A 533 7.17 23.55 21.09
C LEU A 533 5.95 24.18 21.76
N ALA A 534 5.30 25.12 21.06
CA ALA A 534 4.00 25.65 21.45
C ALA A 534 2.88 24.59 21.26
N PRO A 535 1.67 24.81 21.82
CA PRO A 535 0.53 23.91 21.62
C PRO A 535 0.27 23.56 20.15
N GLY A 536 0.15 22.26 19.87
CA GLY A 536 0.00 21.69 18.54
C GLY A 536 1.27 21.70 17.68
N GLN A 537 2.32 22.43 18.05
CA GLN A 537 3.49 22.62 17.20
C GLN A 537 4.27 21.30 17.04
N THR A 538 4.72 21.08 15.81
CA THR A 538 5.53 19.93 15.44
C THR A 538 6.95 20.35 15.07
N LYS A 539 7.93 19.50 15.36
CA LYS A 539 9.31 19.65 14.91
C LYS A 539 9.87 18.32 14.39
N ILE A 540 10.59 18.41 13.27
CA ILE A 540 11.43 17.31 12.77
C ILE A 540 12.82 17.49 13.36
N ILE A 541 13.33 16.43 13.98
CA ILE A 541 14.66 16.31 14.59
C ILE A 541 15.45 15.29 13.77
N GLU A 542 16.66 15.66 13.38
CA GLU A 542 17.52 14.88 12.48
C GLU A 542 18.70 14.28 13.24
N PHE A 543 18.92 12.98 13.04
CA PHE A 543 20.04 12.22 13.59
C PHE A 543 20.95 11.73 12.44
N GLU A 544 22.26 11.92 12.59
CA GLU A 544 23.24 11.20 11.80
C GLU A 544 23.43 9.79 12.37
N TRP A 545 23.26 8.76 11.54
CA TRP A 545 23.38 7.36 11.93
C TRP A 545 24.46 6.65 11.12
N ASN A 546 25.52 6.23 11.81
CA ASN A 546 26.52 5.31 11.26
C ASN A 546 25.96 3.88 11.34
N VAL A 547 25.35 3.44 10.24
CA VAL A 547 24.69 2.14 10.14
C VAL A 547 25.70 1.01 10.41
N PRO A 548 25.34 -0.05 11.16
CA PRO A 548 26.22 -1.20 11.35
C PRO A 548 26.59 -1.88 10.03
N ASN A 549 27.83 -2.38 9.94
CA ASN A 549 28.36 -2.99 8.74
C ASN A 549 27.63 -4.31 8.40
N PRO A 550 26.96 -4.44 7.25
CA PRO A 550 26.23 -5.65 6.87
C PRO A 550 27.10 -6.92 6.84
N GLU A 551 28.40 -6.78 6.52
CA GLU A 551 29.35 -7.90 6.51
C GLU A 551 29.52 -8.55 7.89
N ASP A 552 29.23 -7.83 8.98
CA ASP A 552 29.33 -8.40 10.33
C ASP A 552 28.21 -9.45 10.57
N TYR A 553 27.13 -9.43 9.78
CA TYR A 553 25.97 -10.31 9.93
C TYR A 553 25.92 -11.44 8.90
N ILE A 554 26.82 -11.45 7.91
CA ILE A 554 26.77 -12.36 6.75
C ILE A 554 26.79 -13.85 7.14
N ASN A 555 27.47 -14.18 8.24
CA ASN A 555 27.56 -15.55 8.75
C ASN A 555 26.31 -15.98 9.52
N ILE A 556 25.49 -15.04 9.98
CA ILE A 556 24.17 -15.33 10.57
C ILE A 556 23.18 -15.61 9.43
N ASN A 557 23.07 -14.68 8.49
CA ASN A 557 22.31 -14.85 7.26
C ASN A 557 22.97 -14.04 6.14
N SER A 558 23.23 -14.68 5.01
CA SER A 558 23.94 -14.05 3.89
C SER A 558 23.06 -13.15 3.02
N ASN A 559 21.74 -13.17 3.23
CA ASN A 559 20.80 -12.36 2.47
C ASN A 559 20.64 -10.96 3.11
N PRO A 560 20.16 -9.96 2.33
CA PRO A 560 19.95 -8.60 2.85
C PRO A 560 19.05 -8.59 4.09
N TRP A 561 19.52 -7.97 5.16
CA TRP A 561 18.85 -7.92 6.46
C TRP A 561 18.73 -6.46 6.90
N HIS A 562 17.52 -6.01 7.24
CA HIS A 562 17.18 -4.63 7.60
C HIS A 562 17.42 -4.31 9.10
N PHE A 563 17.05 -3.11 9.55
CA PHE A 563 17.16 -2.62 10.93
C PHE A 563 15.87 -1.92 11.39
N CYS A 564 15.43 -2.18 12.60
CA CYS A 564 14.36 -1.43 13.26
C CYS A 564 14.88 -0.13 13.84
N LEU A 565 14.00 0.87 13.96
CA LEU A 565 14.26 2.12 14.66
C LEU A 565 13.21 2.37 15.73
N LEU A 566 13.64 2.84 16.90
CA LEU A 566 12.75 3.22 17.99
C LEU A 566 13.09 4.64 18.45
N ALA A 567 12.13 5.54 18.39
CA ALA A 567 12.24 6.87 18.97
C ALA A 567 11.58 6.88 20.35
N ARG A 568 12.23 7.51 21.32
CA ARG A 568 11.72 7.63 22.70
C ARG A 568 11.93 9.04 23.24
N ILE A 569 10.84 9.71 23.57
CA ILE A 569 10.85 10.98 24.29
C ILE A 569 11.14 10.67 25.76
N ASP A 570 12.22 11.25 26.28
CA ASP A 570 12.68 11.11 27.66
C ASP A 570 12.57 12.48 28.33
N SER A 571 11.37 12.78 28.83
CA SER A 571 11.04 14.04 29.48
C SER A 571 10.66 13.84 30.95
N ASN A 572 11.07 14.79 31.80
CA ASN A 572 10.57 14.87 33.18
C ASN A 572 9.26 15.65 33.28
N ASP A 573 8.99 16.51 32.28
CA ASP A 573 7.80 17.35 32.20
C ASP A 573 6.62 16.58 31.57
N ASP A 574 6.95 15.56 30.75
CA ASP A 574 6.05 14.61 30.11
C ASP A 574 6.60 13.17 30.26
N PRO A 575 6.41 12.54 31.43
CA PRO A 575 6.84 11.16 31.66
C PRO A 575 5.85 10.16 31.04
N MET A 576 6.36 8.99 30.64
CA MET A 576 5.55 7.84 30.20
C MET A 576 4.28 7.66 31.05
N THR A 577 3.11 7.74 30.42
CA THR A 577 1.81 7.57 31.08
C THR A 577 1.68 6.18 31.72
N PHE A 578 2.22 5.15 31.07
CA PHE A 578 2.26 3.78 31.56
C PHE A 578 3.70 3.31 31.73
N GLN A 579 3.94 2.56 32.81
CA GLN A 579 5.26 1.97 33.05
C GLN A 579 5.63 1.01 31.91
N GLU A 580 6.81 1.23 31.31
CA GLU A 580 7.39 0.35 30.30
C GLU A 580 7.63 -1.07 30.86
N GLY A 581 7.23 -2.07 30.10
CA GLY A 581 7.56 -3.48 30.29
C GLY A 581 8.57 -3.99 29.26
N ASP A 582 8.67 -5.31 29.13
CA ASP A 582 9.65 -5.96 28.23
C ASP A 582 9.19 -5.99 26.76
N PHE A 583 7.89 -5.84 26.50
CA PHE A 583 7.32 -5.97 25.15
C PHE A 583 7.17 -4.60 24.48
N ILE A 584 7.87 -4.42 23.35
CA ILE A 584 7.85 -3.13 22.67
C ILE A 584 6.48 -2.79 22.08
N THR A 585 5.74 -3.80 21.59
CA THR A 585 4.36 -3.61 21.09
C THR A 585 3.46 -3.00 22.15
N THR A 586 3.56 -3.46 23.40
CA THR A 586 2.79 -2.91 24.52
C THR A 586 3.28 -1.52 24.93
N ASN A 587 4.60 -1.30 24.97
CA ASN A 587 5.16 0.00 25.37
C ASN A 587 4.78 1.12 24.41
N VAL A 588 4.85 0.83 23.10
CA VAL A 588 4.53 1.74 21.99
C VAL A 588 3.03 2.04 21.94
N LYS A 589 2.17 1.04 22.15
CA LYS A 589 0.73 1.28 22.30
C LYS A 589 0.42 2.13 23.51
N ASN A 590 1.03 1.80 24.65
CA ASN A 590 0.66 2.46 25.88
C ASN A 590 1.16 3.90 25.96
N ASN A 591 2.28 4.24 25.29
CA ASN A 591 2.89 5.55 25.43
C ASN A 591 3.17 6.20 24.09
N ASN A 592 2.53 7.34 23.84
CA ASN A 592 2.72 8.17 22.64
C ASN A 592 4.11 8.83 22.60
N ASN A 593 4.85 8.77 23.72
CA ASN A 593 6.25 9.15 23.82
C ASN A 593 7.19 8.19 23.08
N ILE A 594 6.71 7.03 22.62
CA ILE A 594 7.51 5.99 21.96
C ILE A 594 6.91 5.71 20.59
N ALA A 595 7.72 5.78 19.54
CA ALA A 595 7.31 5.41 18.18
C ALA A 595 8.29 4.38 17.60
N TRP A 596 7.77 3.45 16.80
CA TRP A 596 8.54 2.33 16.24
C TRP A 596 8.41 2.25 14.72
N LYS A 597 9.56 2.03 14.05
CA LYS A 597 9.66 1.72 12.62
C LYS A 597 10.35 0.38 12.42
N ASN A 598 9.66 -0.56 11.77
CA ASN A 598 10.22 -1.82 11.32
C ASN A 598 9.69 -2.15 9.91
N THR A 599 10.30 -1.52 8.91
CA THR A 599 9.80 -1.55 7.53
C THR A 599 10.94 -1.75 6.54
N THR A 600 10.89 -2.83 5.78
CA THR A 600 11.82 -3.11 4.69
C THR A 600 11.25 -2.62 3.36
N VAL A 601 12.00 -1.81 2.62
CA VAL A 601 11.65 -1.40 1.24
C VAL A 601 12.28 -2.38 0.25
N VAL A 602 11.51 -2.90 -0.71
CA VAL A 602 11.99 -3.82 -1.75
C VAL A 602 11.75 -3.17 -3.11
N ASP A 603 12.75 -2.46 -3.63
CA ASP A 603 12.68 -1.79 -4.94
C ASP A 603 13.26 -2.68 -6.04
N ILE A 604 12.38 -3.23 -6.88
CA ILE A 604 12.75 -4.09 -8.00
C ILE A 604 12.86 -3.25 -9.26
N ILE A 605 14.10 -2.85 -9.58
CA ILE A 605 14.44 -1.94 -10.66
C ILE A 605 15.20 -2.70 -11.76
N PRO A 606 14.63 -2.81 -12.98
CA PRO A 606 15.33 -3.33 -14.15
C PRO A 606 16.61 -2.53 -14.43
N ASP A 607 17.65 -3.22 -14.90
CA ASP A 607 18.96 -2.64 -15.27
C ASP A 607 19.77 -2.02 -14.11
N ALA A 608 19.43 -2.30 -12.85
CA ALA A 608 20.23 -1.85 -11.71
C ALA A 608 21.67 -2.45 -11.76
N PRO A 609 22.71 -1.67 -11.41
CA PRO A 609 24.11 -2.08 -11.55
C PRO A 609 24.60 -3.13 -10.53
N SER A 610 23.74 -3.59 -9.62
CA SER A 610 24.02 -4.53 -8.52
C SER A 610 22.93 -5.60 -8.50
N PRO A 611 23.15 -6.84 -7.99
CA PRO A 611 22.07 -7.81 -7.85
C PRO A 611 20.89 -7.16 -7.13
N VAL A 612 19.74 -7.14 -7.78
CA VAL A 612 18.53 -6.50 -7.27
C VAL A 612 18.10 -7.23 -6.00
N VAL A 613 17.86 -6.45 -4.96
CA VAL A 613 17.31 -6.95 -3.70
C VAL A 613 15.82 -7.23 -3.94
N ILE A 614 15.48 -8.51 -4.00
CA ILE A 614 14.12 -8.99 -4.28
C ILE A 614 13.37 -9.42 -3.01
N GLY A 615 13.90 -9.12 -1.83
CA GLY A 615 13.40 -9.61 -0.56
C GLY A 615 14.19 -9.10 0.64
N GLY A 616 13.87 -9.58 1.82
CA GLY A 616 14.55 -9.20 3.06
C GLY A 616 14.46 -10.29 4.14
N VAL A 617 15.48 -10.30 5.00
CA VAL A 617 15.56 -11.17 6.18
C VAL A 617 14.94 -10.45 7.38
N VAL A 618 14.20 -11.20 8.19
CA VAL A 618 13.77 -10.80 9.54
C VAL A 618 14.04 -11.94 10.53
N ALA A 619 14.50 -11.59 11.73
CA ALA A 619 14.62 -12.56 12.81
C ALA A 619 13.25 -12.88 13.45
N VAL A 620 13.09 -14.11 13.90
CA VAL A 620 11.91 -14.63 14.60
C VAL A 620 12.41 -15.40 15.81
N GLY A 621 11.87 -15.13 16.99
CA GLY A 621 12.42 -15.69 18.20
C GLY A 621 11.49 -15.73 19.39
N ASN A 622 12.02 -16.22 20.51
CA ASN A 622 11.27 -16.33 21.76
C ASN A 622 11.71 -15.25 22.75
N PRO A 623 10.87 -14.23 23.02
CA PRO A 623 11.15 -13.22 24.02
C PRO A 623 11.00 -13.73 25.47
N PHE A 624 10.46 -14.94 25.68
CA PHE A 624 10.28 -15.51 27.01
C PHE A 624 11.49 -16.35 27.45
N ASN A 625 11.69 -16.42 28.77
CA ASN A 625 12.72 -17.23 29.42
C ASN A 625 12.36 -18.73 29.55
N GLN A 626 11.24 -19.14 28.97
CA GLN A 626 10.74 -20.51 28.95
C GLN A 626 10.41 -20.92 27.51
N GLN A 627 10.38 -22.22 27.23
CA GLN A 627 9.92 -22.70 25.92
C GLN A 627 8.49 -22.22 25.66
N HIS A 628 8.24 -21.73 24.46
CA HIS A 628 6.96 -21.13 24.10
C HIS A 628 6.63 -21.37 22.62
N SER A 629 5.34 -21.34 22.29
CA SER A 629 4.84 -21.58 20.93
C SER A 629 4.36 -20.28 20.29
N PHE A 630 4.68 -20.08 19.02
CA PHE A 630 4.28 -18.92 18.24
C PHE A 630 3.71 -19.31 16.88
N ASN A 631 2.91 -18.41 16.31
CA ASN A 631 2.48 -18.47 14.93
C ASN A 631 3.16 -17.34 14.15
N LEU A 632 3.49 -17.60 12.89
CA LEU A 632 4.02 -16.60 11.96
C LEU A 632 3.05 -16.44 10.79
N GLU A 633 2.46 -15.26 10.69
CA GLU A 633 1.46 -14.88 9.69
C GLU A 633 2.10 -14.04 8.60
N PHE A 634 1.71 -14.29 7.36
CA PHE A 634 2.13 -13.57 6.18
C PHE A 634 0.89 -13.05 5.48
N VAL A 635 0.67 -11.73 5.60
CA VAL A 635 -0.60 -11.09 5.23
C VAL A 635 -0.36 -9.93 4.28
N ARG A 636 -1.21 -9.78 3.27
CA ARG A 636 -1.23 -8.55 2.47
C ARG A 636 -1.91 -7.43 3.26
N GLU A 637 -1.82 -6.21 2.74
CA GLU A 637 -2.60 -5.09 3.26
C GLU A 637 -4.08 -5.21 2.85
N ASN A 638 -5.00 -5.02 3.80
CA ASN A 638 -6.44 -5.21 3.60
C ASN A 638 -7.00 -4.32 2.47
N ASN A 639 -6.48 -3.09 2.37
CA ASN A 639 -6.91 -2.08 1.40
C ASN A 639 -6.13 -2.11 0.08
N ASP A 640 -5.27 -3.12 -0.12
CA ASP A 640 -4.47 -3.24 -1.35
C ASP A 640 -5.35 -3.70 -2.51
N LEU A 641 -5.83 -2.73 -3.30
CA LEU A 641 -6.67 -2.96 -4.47
C LEU A 641 -5.89 -3.62 -5.62
N GLY A 642 -6.60 -4.34 -6.49
CA GLY A 642 -6.01 -5.04 -7.62
C GLY A 642 -5.48 -6.44 -7.27
N LYS A 643 -4.67 -7.02 -8.15
CA LYS A 643 -4.15 -8.38 -7.99
C LYS A 643 -3.24 -8.46 -6.77
N ALA A 644 -3.33 -9.57 -6.02
CA ALA A 644 -2.54 -9.76 -4.82
C ALA A 644 -1.08 -10.04 -5.17
N ILE A 645 -0.18 -9.74 -4.23
CA ILE A 645 1.27 -9.91 -4.47
C ILE A 645 1.64 -11.37 -4.76
N TYR A 646 0.99 -12.35 -4.12
CA TYR A 646 1.25 -13.78 -4.36
C TYR A 646 0.66 -14.32 -5.67
N ASP A 647 -0.20 -13.54 -6.34
CA ASP A 647 -0.73 -13.86 -7.67
C ASP A 647 0.14 -13.24 -8.78
N GLU A 648 0.76 -12.08 -8.54
CA GLU A 648 1.70 -11.45 -9.49
C GLU A 648 3.14 -11.90 -9.31
N ALA A 649 3.52 -12.34 -8.11
CA ALA A 649 4.85 -12.76 -7.75
C ALA A 649 4.82 -14.08 -7.00
N GLU A 650 5.81 -14.93 -7.24
CA GLU A 650 6.04 -16.05 -6.33
C GLU A 650 6.67 -15.52 -5.05
N VAL A 651 5.85 -15.44 -3.99
CA VAL A 651 6.30 -15.07 -2.66
C VAL A 651 6.86 -16.30 -1.96
N THR A 652 8.15 -16.27 -1.61
CA THR A 652 8.80 -17.39 -0.94
C THR A 652 9.17 -17.08 0.50
N ILE A 653 9.01 -18.08 1.36
CA ILE A 653 9.35 -18.05 2.78
C ILE A 653 10.45 -19.09 2.98
N GLU A 654 11.66 -18.65 3.31
CA GLU A 654 12.80 -19.53 3.54
C GLU A 654 13.31 -19.39 4.98
N MET A 655 13.13 -20.45 5.76
CA MET A 655 13.55 -20.52 7.16
C MET A 655 15.01 -20.95 7.24
N ASP A 656 15.77 -20.36 8.15
CA ASP A 656 17.06 -20.94 8.52
C ASP A 656 16.88 -22.25 9.32
N SER A 657 18.00 -22.89 9.62
CA SER A 657 17.98 -24.16 10.35
C SER A 657 17.40 -24.05 11.77
N ILE A 658 17.53 -22.90 12.44
CA ILE A 658 17.05 -22.72 13.81
C ILE A 658 15.52 -22.62 13.80
N LEU A 659 14.98 -21.73 12.96
CA LEU A 659 13.54 -21.54 12.80
C LEU A 659 12.87 -22.81 12.26
N PHE A 660 13.48 -23.47 11.27
CA PHE A 660 12.95 -24.73 10.74
C PHE A 660 12.91 -25.85 11.80
N ASN A 661 13.95 -25.96 12.63
CA ASN A 661 13.97 -26.94 13.73
C ASN A 661 12.92 -26.59 14.80
N ALA A 662 12.66 -25.31 15.06
CA ALA A 662 11.60 -24.87 15.97
C ALA A 662 10.21 -25.24 15.47
N TRP A 663 9.98 -25.05 14.18
CA TRP A 663 8.75 -25.48 13.52
C TRP A 663 8.62 -27.02 13.48
N GLU A 664 9.74 -27.74 13.32
CA GLU A 664 9.75 -29.21 13.41
C GLU A 664 9.36 -29.72 14.80
N ARG A 665 9.86 -29.10 15.87
CA ARG A 665 9.40 -29.39 17.24
C ARG A 665 7.90 -29.11 17.40
N GLY A 666 7.41 -28.09 16.71
CA GLY A 666 6.00 -27.72 16.60
C GLY A 666 5.09 -28.68 15.83
N GLY A 667 5.65 -29.65 15.11
CA GLY A 667 4.89 -30.61 14.29
C GLY A 667 4.67 -30.19 12.84
N LYS A 668 5.27 -29.09 12.38
CA LYS A 668 5.26 -28.62 10.98
C LYS A 668 3.85 -28.38 10.40
N THR A 669 2.99 -27.74 11.18
CA THR A 669 1.63 -27.37 10.77
C THR A 669 1.57 -25.95 10.20
N GLY A 670 0.54 -25.68 9.41
CA GLY A 670 0.33 -24.40 8.75
C GLY A 670 -0.59 -24.53 7.54
N ASP A 671 -0.93 -23.39 6.93
CA ASP A 671 -1.87 -23.30 5.81
C ASP A 671 -1.46 -22.23 4.79
N ASN A 672 -2.10 -22.25 3.62
CA ASN A 672 -1.96 -21.29 2.51
C ASN A 672 -0.53 -21.18 1.94
N TYR A 673 0.23 -22.28 1.99
CA TYR A 673 1.48 -22.43 1.27
C TYR A 673 1.63 -23.82 0.63
N LYS A 674 2.51 -23.93 -0.37
CA LYS A 674 2.95 -25.21 -0.94
C LYS A 674 4.39 -25.54 -0.56
N ALA A 675 4.66 -26.84 -0.44
CA ALA A 675 6.00 -27.35 -0.20
C ALA A 675 6.91 -27.15 -1.42
N THR A 676 8.21 -27.02 -1.17
CA THR A 676 9.24 -27.09 -2.22
C THR A 676 10.17 -28.28 -1.94
N ALA A 677 11.08 -28.59 -2.87
CA ALA A 677 12.11 -29.61 -2.64
C ALA A 677 13.01 -29.32 -1.43
N SER A 678 13.16 -28.04 -1.05
CA SER A 678 13.78 -27.66 0.22
C SER A 678 12.71 -27.65 1.33
N PRO A 679 12.82 -28.51 2.37
CA PRO A 679 11.85 -28.54 3.44
C PRO A 679 11.70 -27.22 4.20
N ALA A 680 12.75 -26.40 4.26
CA ALA A 680 12.74 -25.11 4.93
C ALA A 680 12.17 -23.96 4.08
N LYS A 681 11.94 -24.20 2.77
CA LYS A 681 11.38 -23.22 1.85
C LYS A 681 9.93 -23.54 1.49
N LYS A 682 9.09 -22.50 1.48
CA LYS A 682 7.66 -22.55 1.15
C LYS A 682 7.33 -21.46 0.14
N ILE A 683 6.29 -21.70 -0.64
CA ILE A 683 5.73 -20.71 -1.57
C ILE A 683 4.32 -20.39 -1.10
N VAL A 684 4.03 -19.12 -0.88
CA VAL A 684 2.69 -18.64 -0.50
C VAL A 684 1.73 -18.88 -1.66
N THR A 685 0.53 -19.36 -1.36
CA THR A 685 -0.50 -19.66 -2.38
C THR A 685 -1.81 -18.91 -2.17
N ASN A 686 -2.01 -18.28 -1.01
CA ASN A 686 -3.17 -17.47 -0.70
C ASN A 686 -2.80 -16.45 0.38
N ASP A 687 -3.71 -15.51 0.65
CA ASP A 687 -3.59 -14.58 1.77
C ASP A 687 -3.57 -15.34 3.11
N ASN A 688 -3.07 -14.67 4.15
CA ASN A 688 -2.95 -15.25 5.49
C ASN A 688 -2.20 -16.60 5.48
N ALA A 689 -1.06 -16.64 4.78
CA ALA A 689 -0.15 -17.78 4.90
C ALA A 689 0.37 -17.89 6.34
N LEU A 690 0.34 -19.10 6.88
CA LEU A 690 0.48 -19.31 8.31
C LEU A 690 1.44 -20.45 8.60
N ILE A 691 2.52 -20.17 9.31
CA ILE A 691 3.40 -21.19 9.90
C ILE A 691 3.03 -21.32 11.38
N GLU A 692 2.42 -22.44 11.75
CA GLU A 692 1.81 -22.61 13.08
C GLU A 692 2.71 -23.32 14.09
N ASN A 693 2.46 -23.03 15.37
CA ASN A 693 2.98 -23.75 16.52
C ASN A 693 4.51 -23.89 16.53
N ILE A 694 5.23 -22.85 16.11
CA ILE A 694 6.69 -22.80 16.13
C ILE A 694 7.16 -22.85 17.59
N GLN A 695 7.76 -23.97 18.00
CA GLN A 695 8.18 -24.20 19.39
C GLN A 695 9.64 -23.79 19.59
N PHE A 696 9.86 -22.59 20.10
CA PHE A 696 11.18 -22.08 20.42
C PHE A 696 11.59 -22.40 21.85
N ASN A 697 12.85 -22.76 22.05
CA ASN A 697 13.49 -22.78 23.36
C ASN A 697 13.67 -21.34 23.89
N PRO A 698 13.99 -21.16 25.19
CA PRO A 698 14.25 -19.84 25.75
C PRO A 698 15.33 -19.09 24.97
N ASN A 699 15.06 -17.84 24.59
CA ASN A 699 15.99 -16.95 23.86
C ASN A 699 16.50 -17.49 22.51
N GLU A 700 15.85 -18.51 21.94
CA GLU A 700 16.22 -19.02 20.62
C GLU A 700 15.70 -18.06 19.54
N ILE A 701 16.57 -17.70 18.62
CA ILE A 701 16.31 -16.76 17.52
C ILE A 701 16.74 -17.45 16.23
N GLY A 702 15.80 -17.61 15.31
CA GLY A 702 16.10 -17.96 13.92
C GLY A 702 15.76 -16.81 12.98
N THR A 703 15.92 -17.03 11.69
CA THR A 703 15.66 -16.06 10.64
C THR A 703 14.75 -16.64 9.58
N VAL A 704 13.95 -15.77 8.98
CA VAL A 704 13.16 -16.05 7.79
C VAL A 704 13.53 -15.05 6.71
N TYR A 705 13.77 -15.54 5.50
CA TYR A 705 13.99 -14.74 4.31
C TYR A 705 12.73 -14.77 3.45
N VAL A 706 12.17 -13.59 3.20
CA VAL A 706 10.96 -13.42 2.38
C VAL A 706 11.36 -12.80 1.04
N THR A 707 10.98 -13.42 -0.07
CA THR A 707 11.29 -12.90 -1.43
C THR A 707 10.04 -12.72 -2.28
N PHE A 708 10.13 -11.79 -3.22
CA PHE A 708 9.07 -11.39 -4.14
C PHE A 708 9.59 -11.48 -5.58
N ASN A 709 9.42 -12.63 -6.21
CA ASN A 709 9.86 -12.84 -7.58
C ASN A 709 8.67 -12.72 -8.54
N PHE A 710 8.54 -11.57 -9.20
CA PHE A 710 7.44 -11.30 -10.12
C PHE A 710 7.40 -12.26 -11.31
N LEU A 711 6.21 -12.75 -11.62
CA LEU A 711 5.92 -13.68 -12.71
C LEU A 711 5.57 -12.89 -13.97
N THR A 712 6.39 -12.97 -15.01
CA THR A 712 6.24 -12.12 -16.21
C THR A 712 4.90 -12.32 -16.94
N LYS A 713 4.28 -13.50 -16.83
CA LYS A 713 2.96 -13.80 -17.39
C LYS A 713 1.80 -13.21 -16.58
N GLU A 714 2.03 -12.88 -15.33
CA GLU A 714 0.98 -12.53 -14.36
C GLU A 714 0.93 -11.04 -14.02
N LEU A 715 1.87 -10.26 -14.54
CA LEU A 715 2.04 -8.84 -14.23
C LEU A 715 0.79 -8.01 -14.55
N THR A 716 0.50 -7.05 -13.67
CA THR A 716 -0.44 -5.96 -13.94
C THR A 716 0.28 -4.60 -13.95
N GLU A 717 -0.47 -3.51 -14.19
CA GLU A 717 0.03 -2.13 -14.07
C GLU A 717 0.30 -1.71 -12.61
N LYS A 718 -0.11 -2.51 -11.62
CA LYS A 718 0.14 -2.22 -10.21
C LYS A 718 1.64 -2.29 -9.92
N THR A 719 2.20 -1.22 -9.35
CA THR A 719 3.65 -1.09 -9.12
C THR A 719 4.03 -1.14 -7.64
N LYS A 720 3.06 -1.07 -6.72
CA LYS A 720 3.31 -1.06 -5.28
C LYS A 720 2.46 -2.10 -4.56
N PHE A 721 3.07 -2.75 -3.58
CA PHE A 721 2.44 -3.76 -2.73
C PHE A 721 2.93 -3.58 -1.30
N VAL A 722 2.09 -3.95 -0.34
CA VAL A 722 2.47 -4.01 1.07
C VAL A 722 2.21 -5.41 1.59
N TYR A 723 3.19 -5.98 2.28
CA TYR A 723 3.15 -7.34 2.80
C TYR A 723 3.72 -7.38 4.22
N ASN A 724 3.04 -8.03 5.14
CA ASN A 724 3.40 -8.02 6.56
C ASN A 724 3.75 -9.44 7.04
N VAL A 725 4.77 -9.52 7.89
CA VAL A 725 5.14 -10.72 8.63
C VAL A 725 4.86 -10.46 10.11
N ILE A 726 3.95 -11.22 10.70
CA ILE A 726 3.47 -10.98 12.07
C ILE A 726 3.74 -12.20 12.91
N GLN A 727 4.41 -12.03 14.05
CA GLN A 727 4.57 -13.08 15.05
C GLN A 727 3.49 -12.93 16.13
N ARG A 728 2.70 -13.97 16.33
CA ARG A 728 1.71 -14.06 17.41
C ARG A 728 2.04 -15.13 18.42
N ASP A 729 1.64 -14.89 19.66
CA ASP A 729 1.57 -15.93 20.67
C ASP A 729 0.55 -17.00 20.24
N ALA A 730 0.97 -18.26 20.16
CA ALA A 730 0.08 -19.32 19.67
C ALA A 730 -1.06 -19.67 20.67
N THR A 731 -0.97 -19.23 21.92
CA THR A 731 -1.95 -19.50 22.97
C THR A 731 -2.91 -18.33 23.18
N THR A 732 -2.40 -17.10 23.24
CA THR A 732 -3.21 -15.89 23.50
C THR A 732 -3.65 -15.17 22.23
N ASN A 733 -3.02 -15.46 21.09
CA ASN A 733 -3.18 -14.75 19.83
C ASN A 733 -2.73 -13.27 19.87
N GLU A 734 -2.02 -12.86 20.91
CA GLU A 734 -1.47 -11.52 21.05
C GLU A 734 -0.30 -11.31 20.08
N VAL A 735 -0.21 -10.11 19.51
CA VAL A 735 0.88 -9.71 18.62
C VAL A 735 2.15 -9.49 19.45
N ILE A 736 3.19 -10.28 19.17
CA ILE A 736 4.52 -10.11 19.77
C ILE A 736 5.28 -8.99 19.05
N GLY A 737 5.15 -8.94 17.72
CA GLY A 737 5.76 -7.95 16.85
C GLY A 737 5.69 -8.39 15.39
N GLY A 738 6.26 -7.61 14.50
CA GLY A 738 6.23 -7.90 13.07
C GLY A 738 7.17 -7.02 12.25
N GLU A 739 7.13 -7.26 10.95
CA GLU A 739 7.89 -6.56 9.91
C GLU A 739 6.95 -6.24 8.75
N THR A 740 7.05 -5.02 8.22
CA THR A 740 6.32 -4.64 7.01
C THR A 740 7.27 -4.54 5.82
N TYR A 741 6.92 -5.15 4.70
CA TYR A 741 7.60 -5.03 3.43
C TYR A 741 6.80 -4.08 2.53
N ILE A 742 7.45 -3.02 2.05
CA ILE A 742 6.91 -2.14 0.99
C ILE A 742 7.62 -2.53 -0.30
N ILE A 743 6.91 -3.16 -1.22
CA ILE A 743 7.46 -3.70 -2.46
C ILE A 743 7.09 -2.79 -3.62
N SER A 744 8.10 -2.32 -4.35
CA SER A 744 7.95 -1.55 -5.58
C SER A 744 8.47 -2.37 -6.77
N LYS A 745 7.71 -2.44 -7.85
CA LYS A 745 8.22 -2.92 -9.15
C LYS A 745 8.17 -1.83 -10.20
N LYS A 746 9.21 -1.76 -11.03
CA LYS A 746 9.22 -0.95 -12.25
C LYS A 746 8.79 -1.77 -13.46
N SER A 747 8.20 -1.09 -14.45
CA SER A 747 7.83 -1.72 -15.71
C SER A 747 9.05 -2.24 -16.46
N ARG A 748 8.92 -3.39 -17.14
CA ARG A 748 9.97 -4.02 -17.93
C ARG A 748 9.42 -4.71 -19.17
N ASP A 749 10.30 -4.98 -20.14
CA ASP A 749 9.98 -5.87 -21.26
C ASP A 749 9.77 -7.30 -20.74
N ILE A 750 8.63 -7.89 -21.09
CA ILE A 750 8.27 -9.25 -20.69
C ILE A 750 9.06 -10.29 -21.49
N PHE A 751 9.45 -11.37 -20.82
CA PHE A 751 9.94 -12.58 -21.46
C PHE A 751 9.05 -13.76 -21.11
N ILE A 752 9.11 -14.80 -21.93
CA ILE A 752 8.35 -16.04 -21.76
C ILE A 752 9.36 -17.19 -21.67
N ALA A 753 9.17 -18.07 -20.70
CA ALA A 753 9.89 -19.33 -20.62
C ALA A 753 9.44 -20.27 -21.74
N ASP A 754 10.41 -20.93 -22.37
CA ASP A 754 10.20 -21.85 -23.49
C ASP A 754 11.04 -23.10 -23.21
N ALA A 755 10.39 -24.18 -22.83
CA ALA A 755 11.01 -25.48 -22.54
C ALA A 755 11.28 -26.30 -23.81
N GLY A 756 10.89 -25.80 -24.98
CA GLY A 756 10.87 -26.53 -26.23
C GLY A 756 9.55 -27.28 -26.44
N ASN A 757 9.49 -28.08 -27.51
CA ASN A 757 8.31 -28.92 -27.77
C ASN A 757 8.42 -30.24 -27.00
N ASP A 758 7.28 -30.89 -26.77
CA ASP A 758 7.23 -32.27 -26.28
C ASP A 758 8.06 -33.20 -27.17
N GLU A 759 8.74 -34.16 -26.54
CA GLU A 759 9.64 -35.10 -27.20
C GLU A 759 9.14 -36.54 -27.02
N GLU A 760 9.31 -37.37 -28.06
CA GLU A 760 9.00 -38.80 -28.00
C GLU A 760 10.29 -39.62 -28.14
N ILE A 761 10.56 -40.48 -27.15
CA ILE A 761 11.74 -41.34 -27.13
C ILE A 761 11.38 -42.79 -26.86
N GLU A 762 12.33 -43.67 -27.16
CA GLU A 762 12.21 -45.08 -26.81
C GLU A 762 12.77 -45.31 -25.39
N LYS A 763 12.28 -46.33 -24.67
CA LYS A 763 12.77 -46.67 -23.32
C LYS A 763 14.30 -46.79 -23.28
N ASN A 764 14.94 -46.08 -22.35
CA ASN A 764 16.40 -45.95 -22.17
C ASN A 764 17.14 -45.18 -23.28
N GLU A 765 16.44 -44.52 -24.20
CA GLU A 765 17.04 -43.53 -25.10
C GLU A 765 17.28 -42.22 -24.34
N THR A 766 18.25 -41.43 -24.82
CA THR A 766 18.59 -40.14 -24.21
C THR A 766 18.05 -39.01 -25.07
N VAL A 767 17.42 -38.01 -24.46
CA VAL A 767 16.97 -36.77 -25.11
C VAL A 767 17.67 -35.57 -24.48
N THR A 768 17.82 -34.50 -25.26
CA THR A 768 18.30 -33.20 -24.77
C THR A 768 17.21 -32.17 -24.96
N LEU A 769 16.66 -31.68 -23.86
CA LEU A 769 15.69 -30.58 -23.80
C LEU A 769 16.45 -29.26 -23.84
N ASN A 770 16.04 -28.33 -24.71
CA ASN A 770 16.74 -27.06 -24.90
C ASN A 770 15.79 -25.91 -24.57
N ALA A 771 16.16 -25.10 -23.58
CA ALA A 771 15.43 -23.91 -23.22
C ALA A 771 15.61 -22.82 -24.30
N GLY A 772 14.52 -22.15 -24.67
CA GLY A 772 14.57 -20.90 -25.41
C GLY A 772 15.31 -19.83 -24.61
N GLN A 773 16.29 -19.17 -25.24
CA GLN A 773 17.06 -18.12 -24.56
C GLN A 773 16.31 -16.80 -24.58
N ILE A 774 16.40 -16.05 -23.48
CA ILE A 774 15.85 -14.70 -23.40
C ILE A 774 16.95 -13.68 -23.70
N ASN A 775 16.59 -12.44 -24.04
CA ASN A 775 17.54 -11.41 -24.48
C ASN A 775 18.29 -10.73 -23.32
N GLU A 776 18.53 -11.45 -22.23
CA GLU A 776 19.21 -10.95 -21.04
C GLU A 776 19.88 -12.08 -20.27
N ASN A 777 20.66 -11.72 -19.26
CA ASN A 777 21.37 -12.70 -18.45
C ASN A 777 20.38 -13.39 -17.50
N ALA A 778 20.27 -14.72 -17.57
CA ALA A 778 19.27 -15.47 -16.82
C ALA A 778 19.80 -16.81 -16.32
N THR A 779 19.17 -17.31 -15.26
CA THR A 779 19.38 -18.66 -14.73
C THR A 779 18.26 -19.56 -15.21
N TYR A 780 18.62 -20.74 -15.74
CA TYR A 780 17.72 -21.73 -16.32
C TYR A 780 17.71 -22.96 -15.44
N ASN A 781 16.65 -23.16 -14.66
CA ASN A 781 16.54 -24.28 -13.73
C ASN A 781 15.54 -25.31 -14.27
N TRP A 782 15.92 -26.58 -14.23
CA TRP A 782 15.09 -27.68 -14.65
C TRP A 782 14.73 -28.57 -13.46
N TYR A 783 13.43 -28.85 -13.33
CA TYR A 783 12.88 -29.66 -12.26
C TYR A 783 12.26 -30.94 -12.81
N ASP A 784 12.40 -32.02 -12.05
CA ASP A 784 11.69 -33.28 -12.30
C ASP A 784 10.21 -33.19 -11.85
N PRO A 785 9.35 -34.19 -12.15
CA PRO A 785 7.94 -34.17 -11.73
C PRO A 785 7.72 -34.11 -10.22
N ASP A 786 8.73 -34.47 -9.42
CA ASP A 786 8.68 -34.42 -7.96
C ASP A 786 9.09 -33.02 -7.43
N GLY A 787 9.45 -32.09 -8.33
CA GLY A 787 9.86 -30.72 -8.02
C GLY A 787 11.33 -30.59 -7.61
N ASN A 788 12.16 -31.63 -7.78
CA ASN A 788 13.57 -31.56 -7.46
C ASN A 788 14.34 -30.86 -8.59
N LEU A 789 15.21 -29.92 -8.23
CA LEU A 789 16.15 -29.32 -9.19
C LEU A 789 17.13 -30.39 -9.67
N ILE A 790 17.06 -30.75 -10.94
CA ILE A 790 17.92 -31.79 -11.56
C ILE A 790 19.04 -31.20 -12.41
N TYR A 791 18.91 -29.95 -12.87
CA TYR A 791 19.91 -29.29 -13.69
C TYR A 791 19.76 -27.76 -13.72
N THR A 792 20.87 -27.06 -13.86
CA THR A 792 20.90 -25.62 -14.14
C THR A 792 21.69 -25.38 -15.43
N GLY A 793 21.03 -24.81 -16.44
CA GLY A 793 21.61 -24.50 -17.75
C GLY A 793 20.59 -24.61 -18.89
N ILE A 794 20.99 -24.13 -20.07
CA ILE A 794 20.13 -24.03 -21.25
C ILE A 794 19.77 -25.38 -21.90
N ALA A 795 20.53 -26.45 -21.62
CA ALA A 795 20.34 -27.75 -22.27
C ALA A 795 20.44 -28.89 -21.23
N LEU A 796 19.31 -29.52 -20.93
CA LEU A 796 19.19 -30.65 -20.00
C LEU A 796 19.22 -31.97 -20.79
N THR A 797 20.12 -32.89 -20.44
CA THR A 797 20.17 -34.23 -21.04
C THR A 797 19.67 -35.28 -20.05
N ILE A 798 18.65 -36.05 -20.43
CA ILE A 798 17.96 -37.04 -19.59
C ILE A 798 17.67 -38.34 -20.35
N SER A 799 17.42 -39.42 -19.62
CA SER A 799 16.98 -40.71 -20.16
C SER A 799 15.89 -41.32 -19.27
N PRO A 800 14.65 -40.79 -19.32
CA PRO A 800 13.56 -41.31 -18.51
C PRO A 800 13.13 -42.72 -18.94
N GLU A 801 12.76 -43.55 -17.97
CA GLU A 801 12.25 -44.92 -18.22
C GLU A 801 10.74 -44.96 -18.49
N ILE A 802 10.02 -43.91 -18.11
CA ILE A 802 8.57 -43.73 -18.25
C ILE A 802 8.28 -42.28 -18.67
N THR A 803 7.12 -42.02 -19.25
CA THR A 803 6.68 -40.65 -19.57
C THR A 803 6.72 -39.74 -18.35
N LYS A 804 7.36 -38.58 -18.50
CA LYS A 804 7.52 -37.58 -17.45
C LYS A 804 7.44 -36.16 -18.01
N THR A 805 6.83 -35.26 -17.25
CA THR A 805 6.82 -33.81 -17.51
C THR A 805 7.93 -33.14 -16.71
N TYR A 806 8.73 -32.32 -17.36
CA TYR A 806 9.81 -31.55 -16.74
C TYR A 806 9.44 -30.08 -16.76
N LYS A 807 9.76 -29.37 -15.67
CA LYS A 807 9.47 -27.94 -15.54
C LYS A 807 10.74 -27.13 -15.76
N LEU A 808 10.70 -26.18 -16.69
CA LEU A 808 11.69 -25.12 -16.85
C LEU A 808 11.28 -23.90 -16.04
N GLU A 809 12.21 -23.34 -15.29
CA GLU A 809 12.13 -22.02 -14.68
C GLU A 809 13.24 -21.15 -15.27
N ILE A 810 12.86 -19.98 -15.77
CA ILE A 810 13.82 -18.95 -16.16
C ILE A 810 13.71 -17.80 -15.16
N VAL A 811 14.81 -17.49 -14.49
CA VAL A 811 14.92 -16.34 -13.58
C VAL A 811 15.89 -15.32 -14.17
N SER A 812 15.45 -14.09 -14.34
CA SER A 812 16.34 -12.99 -14.74
C SER A 812 17.38 -12.73 -13.65
N ASN A 813 18.65 -12.68 -14.04
CA ASN A 813 19.72 -12.31 -13.11
C ASN A 813 19.83 -10.78 -12.93
N ILE A 814 19.02 -10.01 -13.66
CA ILE A 814 18.99 -8.55 -13.57
C ILE A 814 18.10 -8.13 -12.40
N ASP A 815 16.86 -8.62 -12.36
CA ASP A 815 15.82 -8.13 -11.44
C ASP A 815 15.05 -9.25 -10.70
N GLY A 816 15.38 -10.52 -10.96
CA GLY A 816 14.73 -11.66 -10.33
C GLY A 816 13.30 -11.94 -10.81
N PHE A 817 12.81 -11.27 -11.87
CA PHE A 817 11.58 -11.69 -12.54
C PHE A 817 11.74 -13.10 -13.09
N LYS A 818 10.64 -13.84 -13.17
CA LYS A 818 10.68 -15.21 -13.66
C LYS A 818 9.46 -15.63 -14.45
N ASP A 819 9.64 -16.72 -15.17
CA ASP A 819 8.56 -17.43 -15.84
C ASP A 819 8.84 -18.94 -15.83
N TYR A 820 7.78 -19.71 -16.03
CA TYR A 820 7.80 -21.16 -16.10
C TYR A 820 7.26 -21.68 -17.43
N ASP A 821 7.80 -22.81 -17.86
CA ASP A 821 7.24 -23.61 -18.93
C ASP A 821 7.45 -25.10 -18.63
N GLU A 822 6.69 -25.97 -19.29
CA GLU A 822 6.76 -27.41 -19.09
C GLU A 822 6.94 -28.13 -20.42
N VAL A 823 7.67 -29.25 -20.38
CA VAL A 823 7.87 -30.12 -21.55
C VAL A 823 7.65 -31.58 -21.14
N GLU A 824 6.83 -32.29 -21.90
CA GLU A 824 6.60 -33.72 -21.73
C GLU A 824 7.59 -34.52 -22.56
N VAL A 825 8.25 -35.50 -21.92
CA VAL A 825 9.02 -36.53 -22.62
C VAL A 825 8.22 -37.82 -22.57
N THR A 826 7.55 -38.13 -23.67
CA THR A 826 6.81 -39.37 -23.84
C THR A 826 7.77 -40.53 -24.12
N VAL A 827 7.71 -41.57 -23.29
CA VAL A 827 8.55 -42.76 -23.45
C VAL A 827 7.72 -43.90 -24.02
N ASN A 828 8.05 -44.35 -25.23
CA ASN A 828 7.50 -45.58 -25.78
C ASN A 828 8.20 -46.78 -25.11
N PRO A 829 7.45 -47.61 -24.34
CA PRO A 829 8.02 -48.77 -23.65
C PRO A 829 8.27 -49.95 -24.60
N TYR A 830 7.78 -49.91 -25.84
CA TYR A 830 7.72 -51.06 -26.73
C TYR A 830 8.53 -50.87 -28.01
N LYS A 831 9.48 -51.76 -28.28
CA LYS A 831 10.37 -51.63 -29.44
C LYS A 831 10.77 -52.95 -30.06
N LEU A 832 10.99 -52.94 -31.38
CA LEU A 832 11.80 -53.97 -32.05
C LEU A 832 13.28 -53.60 -31.95
N GLU A 833 14.09 -54.44 -31.32
CA GLU A 833 15.52 -54.20 -31.22
C GLU A 833 16.26 -54.65 -32.48
N SER A 834 16.06 -55.91 -32.89
CA SER A 834 16.79 -56.49 -34.02
C SER A 834 16.11 -57.71 -34.64
N LEU A 835 16.47 -57.97 -35.91
CA LEU A 835 16.05 -59.14 -36.69
C LEU A 835 17.35 -59.86 -37.12
N ILE A 836 17.62 -61.06 -36.61
CA ILE A 836 18.91 -61.73 -36.80
C ILE A 836 18.71 -63.22 -37.16
N PRO A 837 19.27 -63.72 -38.28
CA PRO A 837 19.97 -62.98 -39.32
C PRO A 837 19.00 -62.14 -40.16
N ASN A 838 19.48 -61.07 -40.80
CA ASN A 838 18.72 -60.32 -41.80
C ASN A 838 19.69 -59.88 -42.91
N PRO A 839 19.70 -60.53 -44.09
CA PRO A 839 18.66 -61.44 -44.62
C PRO A 839 18.53 -62.80 -43.90
N ALA A 840 17.33 -63.36 -43.87
CA ALA A 840 17.02 -64.69 -43.32
C ALA A 840 16.48 -65.64 -44.40
N SER A 841 16.77 -66.94 -44.26
CA SER A 841 16.25 -67.98 -45.18
C SER A 841 15.18 -68.86 -44.55
N ASN A 842 15.37 -69.32 -43.31
CA ASN A 842 14.49 -70.30 -42.68
C ASN A 842 13.95 -69.80 -41.33
N ILE A 843 14.82 -69.29 -40.47
CA ILE A 843 14.45 -68.76 -39.15
C ILE A 843 15.01 -67.36 -39.01
N VAL A 844 14.23 -66.47 -38.41
CA VAL A 844 14.68 -65.16 -37.93
C VAL A 844 14.40 -65.04 -36.44
N THR A 845 15.42 -64.69 -35.66
CA THR A 845 15.27 -64.30 -34.26
C THR A 845 14.92 -62.82 -34.21
N ILE A 846 13.83 -62.49 -33.53
CA ILE A 846 13.36 -61.13 -33.33
C ILE A 846 13.56 -60.80 -31.87
N ASN A 847 14.46 -59.85 -31.59
CA ASN A 847 14.61 -59.29 -30.25
C ASN A 847 13.67 -58.09 -30.13
N TYR A 848 12.89 -58.04 -29.05
CA TYR A 848 11.86 -57.03 -28.82
C TYR A 848 11.71 -56.72 -27.32
N ILE A 849 11.17 -55.55 -27.02
CA ILE A 849 10.75 -55.12 -25.69
C ILE A 849 9.23 -55.01 -25.70
N ALA A 850 8.55 -55.79 -24.86
CA ALA A 850 7.10 -55.80 -24.72
C ALA A 850 6.64 -56.22 -23.31
N ASP A 851 7.53 -56.22 -22.31
CA ASP A 851 7.38 -56.81 -20.98
C ASP A 851 6.26 -56.25 -20.12
N GLU A 852 5.81 -55.04 -20.43
CA GLU A 852 4.71 -54.36 -19.73
C GLU A 852 3.38 -54.38 -20.51
N ALA A 853 3.35 -54.93 -21.73
CA ALA A 853 2.12 -55.06 -22.50
C ALA A 853 1.23 -56.20 -21.95
N THR A 854 -0.07 -55.94 -21.85
CA THR A 854 -1.12 -56.95 -21.62
C THR A 854 -1.41 -57.78 -22.87
N SER A 855 -1.16 -57.22 -24.06
CA SER A 855 -1.23 -57.93 -25.33
C SER A 855 -0.17 -57.43 -26.31
N ALA A 856 0.55 -58.35 -26.94
CA ALA A 856 1.52 -58.02 -27.99
C ALA A 856 1.55 -59.09 -29.09
N TYR A 857 1.74 -58.67 -30.34
CA TYR A 857 1.99 -59.57 -31.46
C TYR A 857 2.88 -58.91 -32.54
N LEU A 858 3.55 -59.75 -33.33
CA LEU A 858 4.27 -59.32 -34.52
C LEU A 858 3.42 -59.54 -35.76
N MET A 859 3.31 -58.52 -36.60
CA MET A 859 2.69 -58.60 -37.92
C MET A 859 3.75 -58.52 -39.00
N PHE A 860 3.85 -59.57 -39.81
CA PHE A 860 4.74 -59.64 -40.96
C PHE A 860 3.93 -59.34 -42.22
N VAL A 861 4.12 -58.16 -42.80
CA VAL A 861 3.44 -57.73 -44.04
C VAL A 861 4.41 -57.87 -45.22
N ASN A 862 4.03 -58.64 -46.24
CA ASN A 862 4.81 -58.67 -47.48
C ASN A 862 4.61 -57.35 -48.24
N ASN A 863 5.70 -56.63 -48.50
CA ASN A 863 5.64 -55.28 -49.08
C ASN A 863 5.19 -55.24 -50.55
N THR A 864 5.12 -56.39 -51.23
CA THR A 864 4.69 -56.50 -52.64
C THR A 864 3.24 -56.96 -52.77
N THR A 865 2.84 -57.96 -51.98
CA THR A 865 1.50 -58.56 -52.08
C THR A 865 0.49 -58.00 -51.07
N GLY A 866 0.97 -57.33 -50.01
CA GLY A 866 0.14 -56.83 -48.91
C GLY A 866 -0.38 -57.92 -47.96
N SER A 867 -0.03 -59.20 -48.19
CA SER A 867 -0.44 -60.30 -47.31
C SER A 867 0.28 -60.22 -45.97
N SER A 868 -0.45 -60.37 -44.87
CA SER A 868 0.08 -60.34 -43.50
C SER A 868 -0.01 -61.69 -42.78
N ASN A 869 0.95 -61.96 -41.89
CA ASN A 869 0.92 -63.06 -40.92
C ASN A 869 1.18 -62.51 -39.52
N ASN A 870 0.42 -62.96 -38.52
CA ASN A 870 0.52 -62.45 -37.15
C ASN A 870 1.03 -63.53 -36.19
N TYR A 871 1.92 -63.15 -35.26
CA TYR A 871 2.49 -64.01 -34.24
C TYR A 871 2.32 -63.39 -32.86
N ILE A 872 1.50 -64.01 -32.01
CA ILE A 872 1.31 -63.56 -30.62
C ILE A 872 2.64 -63.70 -29.87
N LEU A 873 3.01 -62.67 -29.13
CA LEU A 873 4.21 -62.63 -28.30
C LEU A 873 3.88 -63.01 -26.86
N ASP A 874 4.83 -63.70 -26.21
CA ASP A 874 4.88 -63.76 -24.75
C ASP A 874 5.64 -62.54 -24.27
N THR A 875 4.93 -61.60 -23.66
CA THR A 875 5.47 -60.30 -23.28
C THR A 875 6.62 -60.42 -22.28
N SER A 876 6.68 -61.49 -21.48
CA SER A 876 7.77 -61.73 -20.53
C SER A 876 9.12 -62.12 -21.16
N LEU A 877 9.17 -62.35 -22.48
CA LEU A 877 10.38 -62.76 -23.20
C LEU A 877 10.96 -61.58 -24.00
N ALA A 878 12.29 -61.49 -24.04
CA ALA A 878 12.99 -60.46 -24.83
C ALA A 878 13.18 -60.84 -26.31
N LYS A 879 12.77 -62.04 -26.72
CA LYS A 879 12.95 -62.53 -28.09
C LYS A 879 12.02 -63.66 -28.50
N ILE A 880 11.84 -63.84 -29.81
CA ILE A 880 11.12 -64.97 -30.40
C ILE A 880 11.80 -65.42 -31.70
N ASP A 881 11.83 -66.73 -31.94
CA ASP A 881 12.28 -67.31 -33.20
C ASP A 881 11.08 -67.61 -34.09
N ILE A 882 11.04 -67.02 -35.29
CA ILE A 882 9.97 -67.23 -36.26
C ILE A 882 10.49 -68.06 -37.43
N ASP A 883 9.85 -69.20 -37.68
CA ASP A 883 10.06 -70.00 -38.90
C ASP A 883 9.35 -69.33 -40.09
N ILE A 884 10.17 -68.84 -41.01
CA ILE A 884 9.77 -68.18 -42.25
C ILE A 884 10.06 -69.03 -43.48
N SER A 885 10.35 -70.33 -43.34
CA SER A 885 10.71 -71.21 -44.47
C SER A 885 9.63 -71.26 -45.57
N ASN A 886 8.37 -71.06 -45.20
CA ASN A 886 7.22 -71.05 -46.11
C ASN A 886 6.91 -69.66 -46.70
N TYR A 887 7.68 -68.63 -46.34
CA TYR A 887 7.50 -67.27 -46.85
C TYR A 887 8.14 -67.17 -48.23
N SER A 888 7.49 -66.47 -49.16
CA SER A 888 8.08 -66.15 -50.46
C SER A 888 9.28 -65.21 -50.31
N THR A 889 10.32 -65.38 -51.13
CA THR A 889 11.45 -64.45 -51.24
C THR A 889 10.97 -63.01 -51.48
N GLY A 890 11.46 -62.04 -50.71
CA GLY A 890 11.00 -60.66 -50.79
C GLY A 890 11.26 -59.83 -49.53
N LEU A 891 10.77 -58.58 -49.53
CA LEU A 891 10.83 -57.67 -48.39
C LEU A 891 9.55 -57.77 -47.56
N TYR A 892 9.71 -57.90 -46.24
CA TYR A 892 8.63 -57.89 -45.28
C TYR A 892 8.79 -56.75 -44.29
N SER A 893 7.70 -56.05 -43.98
CA SER A 893 7.64 -55.16 -42.82
C SER A 893 7.22 -55.99 -41.62
N VAL A 894 8.13 -56.14 -40.65
CA VAL A 894 7.85 -56.77 -39.35
C VAL A 894 7.45 -55.66 -38.40
N ILE A 895 6.21 -55.70 -37.93
CA ILE A 895 5.58 -54.65 -37.14
C ILE A 895 5.26 -55.22 -35.77
N LEU A 896 5.74 -54.58 -34.69
CA LEU A 896 5.32 -54.86 -33.33
C LEU A 896 4.02 -54.10 -33.05
N VAL A 897 2.99 -54.81 -32.61
CA VAL A 897 1.72 -54.25 -32.17
C VAL A 897 1.55 -54.62 -30.71
N CYS A 898 1.45 -53.63 -29.84
CA CYS A 898 1.14 -53.80 -28.42
C CYS A 898 -0.16 -53.03 -28.12
N GLU A 899 -1.04 -53.62 -27.32
CA GLU A 899 -2.33 -53.02 -26.94
C GLU A 899 -3.22 -52.62 -28.13
N GLY A 900 -3.06 -53.30 -29.27
CA GLY A 900 -3.79 -53.01 -30.50
C GLY A 900 -3.23 -51.86 -31.34
N GLU A 901 -2.18 -51.17 -30.88
CA GLU A 901 -1.52 -50.06 -31.57
C GLU A 901 -0.16 -50.47 -32.13
N ILE A 902 0.20 -49.94 -33.30
CA ILE A 902 1.50 -50.19 -33.94
C ILE A 902 2.59 -49.43 -33.18
N GLN A 903 3.57 -50.15 -32.64
CA GLN A 903 4.63 -49.56 -31.80
C GLN A 903 5.93 -49.34 -32.56
N SER A 904 6.35 -50.32 -33.34
CA SER A 904 7.65 -50.27 -34.04
C SER A 904 7.63 -51.14 -35.27
N SER A 905 8.48 -50.85 -36.26
CA SER A 905 8.63 -51.72 -37.44
C SER A 905 10.08 -51.82 -37.92
N LYS A 906 10.45 -53.00 -38.46
CA LYS A 906 11.73 -53.23 -39.14
C LYS A 906 11.53 -54.03 -40.41
N THR A 907 12.39 -53.78 -41.40
CA THR A 907 12.38 -54.53 -42.66
C THR A 907 13.15 -55.84 -42.53
N LEU A 908 12.50 -56.96 -42.83
CA LEU A 908 13.11 -58.26 -43.00
C LEU A 908 13.32 -58.57 -44.50
N ILE A 909 14.52 -59.00 -44.85
CA ILE A 909 14.86 -59.51 -46.18
C ILE A 909 14.76 -61.04 -46.13
N LYS A 910 13.74 -61.62 -46.77
CA LYS A 910 13.60 -63.07 -46.94
C LYS A 910 14.30 -63.50 -48.24
N ASN A 911 15.31 -64.35 -48.12
CA ASN A 911 16.02 -64.96 -49.25
C ASN A 911 15.29 -66.18 -49.79
#